data_AF-A0A8T1UPX2-F1
#
_entry.id   AF-A0A8T1UPX2-F1
#
_cell.length_a   1.000
_cell.length_b   1.000
_cell.length_c   1.000
_cell.angle_alpha   90.00
_cell.angle_beta   90.00
_cell.angle_gamma   90.00
#
_symmetry.space_group_name_H-M   'P 1'
#
loop_
_entity.id
_entity.type
_entity.pdbx_description
1 polymer ?
#
loop_
_entity_poly.entity_id
_entity_poly.type
_entity_poly.pdbx_seq_one_letter_code
_entity_poly.pdbx_strand_id
1 'polypeptide(L)'
;MPKDKKKRARNVGTASASQNALGRTLATPNTNLGQHFLKNPMIVTQIVAKAAIRGTDVCLEVGPGTGNLTVKLLEQAKRVVAVEFDPRMVAELQKRIQHTEHINHLQIIHGDVMRVQLPFFDVCVANLPYQISSPFVFKLLAHRPMFRCAVVMFQEEFAKRLSAKPGDELYCRLSVNTQLLAKVDQLLKVGRNNFRPPPKVESRVVRIEPRNPPPPVNFTEWDGMIKIIFNRKNKTLHSCFVTKSVLKILEENYKTYCSLNNELPEGDIDMKKKVEEVLSFEEFGSKRGAKMDQDDFLLLLERFNANKIHFSENANEVVATVIEGMTTTATVIATASEFVPRTVNAIGMNAVLRAAQAAAVIVIGTVNAIGMNAALRAAQAAAVIAKDVVTVKGTEIATETATRIAIEHEIVETEIATMTMIQRSRRGDGDEDDERRKQLQDELGLSDEEELPSSNGGAENGGSSSRSNGSSGGDSEARARIKELQRELKETRDAEQKAQESLSKLQLLSKSQTAILKTSMSKKIEQKEALVEDMANVIKELERKLKESGVTFDAYNVPDSAKLSAAEASHQNAQKTIQRLEKELAAASARAAITPEPTNAAPQGPSKLETELQSQIRDMETRLTELQTQLEQQKRDSQAKQTAADERYAKLKSTAEGELNRIKEQAKKAILDLKRRLELASKGQQRKQATIMNLSTQLKAQRTDLVTLKSQVAAQQQQVPVLAKQLTDKIMQRVQKQADAMAGVVDNYKREMKERKRLFNLVQELKGNIRVLCRVRPISKNEVAQGSKMICKFMPEEITLAGEKGKVKTWEFDHVFDMGSTQDQLFSQVKPLVTSILDGFSVCIFAYGQTGSGKTFTMSGPPENPGINTRSLQELFERKTERVKEYQDEITVSIMEIYNEQIRDLLAQDASSTNLQVRQGPTGNFVPGLTVVPVQTLNEVFELIKRGNKNRSTHATDMNEHSSRSHSILSIQLKSLNIVTNVVASGKLFLVDLAGSERLSKTGAEGQRLKEAQNINKSLSALGDVIAARASKQKHVPYRNSSLTYLLQDALGGDSKTLMVACASPVDYNSEETFCTLNFAARTRSVEMGKATKNVAQAT
;
A
#
# COMPACT_ATOMS: atom_id res chain seq x y z
N MET A 1 40.62 39.79 -90.21
CA MET A 1 40.64 38.43 -89.61
C MET A 1 40.71 38.57 -88.08
N PRO A 2 40.09 37.69 -87.24
CA PRO A 2 39.23 36.53 -87.52
C PRO A 2 37.83 36.54 -86.83
N LYS A 3 36.87 35.86 -87.50
CA LYS A 3 35.78 34.92 -87.08
C LYS A 3 35.03 35.14 -85.74
N ASP A 4 33.73 35.46 -85.71
CA ASP A 4 32.49 34.66 -85.95
C ASP A 4 32.13 33.56 -84.92
N LYS A 5 31.01 33.74 -84.17
CA LYS A 5 29.75 32.96 -84.36
C LYS A 5 28.61 33.30 -83.37
N LYS A 6 27.61 34.00 -83.93
CA LYS A 6 26.13 33.82 -83.87
C LYS A 6 25.41 33.50 -82.55
N LYS A 7 24.66 34.52 -82.09
CA LYS A 7 23.33 34.39 -81.47
C LYS A 7 22.34 33.74 -82.46
N ARG A 8 21.47 32.86 -81.96
CA ARG A 8 20.21 32.49 -82.60
C ARG A 8 19.07 32.64 -81.60
N ALA A 9 18.05 33.38 -82.01
CA ALA A 9 16.77 33.55 -81.34
C ALA A 9 15.67 32.79 -82.11
N ARG A 10 14.48 32.72 -81.49
CA ARG A 10 13.17 32.21 -81.95
C ARG A 10 12.97 30.69 -81.77
N ASN A 11 11.79 30.17 -81.42
CA ASN A 11 10.45 30.74 -81.36
C ASN A 11 9.54 29.91 -80.44
N VAL A 12 8.42 30.52 -80.07
CA VAL A 12 7.24 29.94 -79.41
C VAL A 12 6.67 28.76 -80.19
N GLY A 13 6.32 27.69 -79.48
CA GLY A 13 5.49 26.59 -79.96
C GLY A 13 4.50 26.17 -78.87
N THR A 14 3.22 26.46 -79.10
CA THR A 14 2.06 25.94 -78.37
C THR A 14 1.74 24.53 -78.84
N ALA A 15 1.78 23.52 -77.96
CA ALA A 15 1.02 22.27 -78.11
C ALA A 15 1.02 21.41 -76.82
N SER A 16 -0.17 20.89 -76.50
CA SER A 16 -0.50 19.81 -75.57
C SER A 16 -0.44 20.07 -74.06
N ALA A 17 -1.47 20.79 -73.60
CA ALA A 17 -2.04 20.60 -72.27
C ALA A 17 -2.82 19.27 -72.23
N SER A 18 -2.20 18.19 -71.77
CA SER A 18 -2.90 16.99 -71.24
C SER A 18 -1.88 15.90 -70.87
N GLN A 19 -1.24 16.00 -69.69
CA GLN A 19 -0.69 14.81 -68.98
C GLN A 19 -0.10 15.06 -67.58
N ASN A 20 -0.14 16.27 -67.01
CA ASN A 20 0.44 16.55 -65.68
C ASN A 20 -0.62 16.59 -64.54
N ALA A 21 -1.32 15.49 -64.31
CA ALA A 21 -2.28 15.38 -63.19
C ALA A 21 -1.70 14.75 -61.89
N LEU A 22 -0.41 14.34 -61.85
CA LEU A 22 0.17 13.59 -60.72
C LEU A 22 1.32 14.29 -59.96
N GLY A 23 1.55 15.59 -60.21
CA GLY A 23 2.81 16.25 -59.82
C GLY A 23 2.72 17.50 -58.94
N ARG A 24 1.66 17.71 -58.15
CA ARG A 24 1.54 18.92 -57.31
C ARG A 24 1.81 18.66 -55.82
N THR A 25 2.77 19.42 -55.30
CA THR A 25 3.06 19.76 -53.88
C THR A 25 3.81 18.74 -53.01
N LEU A 26 5.03 18.34 -53.40
CA LEU A 26 5.99 17.87 -52.39
C LEU A 26 6.32 19.02 -51.43
N ALA A 27 5.97 18.85 -50.15
CA ALA A 27 6.28 19.81 -49.10
C ALA A 27 7.76 20.22 -49.09
N THR A 28 8.03 21.50 -48.87
CA THR A 28 9.39 22.05 -48.87
C THR A 28 10.22 21.44 -47.73
N PRO A 29 11.38 20.82 -48.03
CA PRO A 29 12.23 20.22 -47.01
C PRO A 29 12.74 21.26 -46.01
N ASN A 30 12.70 20.94 -44.72
CA ASN A 30 13.29 21.75 -43.67
C ASN A 30 14.72 21.27 -43.38
N THR A 31 15.71 22.00 -43.88
CA THR A 31 17.13 21.67 -43.69
C THR A 31 17.59 21.79 -42.24
N ASN A 32 16.91 22.57 -41.40
CA ASN A 32 17.25 22.70 -39.99
C ASN A 32 16.96 21.41 -39.20
N LEU A 33 15.98 20.62 -39.66
CA LEU A 33 15.66 19.28 -39.13
C LEU A 33 16.51 18.17 -39.78
N GLY A 34 17.47 18.52 -40.64
CA GLY A 34 18.27 17.55 -41.38
C GLY A 34 17.48 16.73 -42.40
N GLN A 35 16.33 17.23 -42.88
CA GLN A 35 15.48 16.50 -43.82
C GLN A 35 16.13 16.39 -45.21
N HIS A 36 16.44 15.15 -45.61
CA HIS A 36 16.91 14.79 -46.94
C HIS A 36 16.03 13.69 -47.51
N PHE A 37 15.06 14.06 -48.35
CA PHE A 37 14.12 13.07 -48.90
C PHE A 37 14.76 12.30 -50.04
N LEU A 38 14.77 10.97 -49.92
CA LEU A 38 15.17 10.07 -50.99
C LEU A 38 14.17 10.18 -52.15
N LYS A 39 14.62 10.60 -53.33
CA LYS A 39 13.77 10.85 -54.51
C LYS A 39 13.90 9.81 -55.62
N ASN A 40 14.98 9.01 -55.64
CA ASN A 40 15.21 8.04 -56.70
C ASN A 40 14.42 6.74 -56.43
N PRO A 41 13.41 6.38 -57.25
CA PRO A 41 12.57 5.20 -57.02
C PRO A 41 13.34 3.88 -57.10
N MET A 42 14.41 3.82 -57.91
CA MET A 42 15.21 2.59 -58.04
C MET A 42 15.96 2.27 -56.75
N ILE A 43 16.48 3.30 -56.06
CA ILE A 43 17.16 3.11 -54.77
C ILE A 43 16.16 2.69 -53.70
N VAL A 44 14.97 3.28 -53.66
CA VAL A 44 13.89 2.89 -52.73
C VAL A 44 13.55 1.41 -52.93
N THR A 45 13.34 0.99 -54.18
CA THR A 45 13.02 -0.41 -54.52
C THR A 45 14.13 -1.37 -54.09
N GLN A 46 15.40 -0.99 -54.31
CA GLN A 46 16.55 -1.78 -53.86
C GLN A 46 16.64 -1.89 -52.33
N ILE A 47 16.34 -0.82 -51.58
CA ILE A 47 16.33 -0.83 -50.11
C ILE A 47 15.27 -1.81 -49.60
N VAL A 48 14.04 -1.71 -50.11
CA VAL A 48 12.92 -2.58 -49.71
C VAL A 48 13.21 -4.04 -50.08
N ALA A 49 13.72 -4.31 -51.28
CA ALA A 49 14.11 -5.66 -51.69
C ALA A 49 15.21 -6.24 -50.77
N LYS A 50 16.21 -5.43 -50.41
CA LYS A 50 17.27 -5.84 -49.48
C LYS A 50 16.82 -5.92 -48.01
N ALA A 51 15.67 -5.37 -47.65
CA ALA A 51 15.06 -5.58 -46.33
C ALA A 51 14.46 -6.99 -46.19
N ALA A 52 14.19 -7.68 -47.31
CA ALA A 52 13.65 -9.04 -47.33
C ALA A 52 12.40 -9.18 -46.44
N ILE A 53 11.46 -8.25 -46.59
CA ILE A 53 10.22 -8.15 -45.82
C ILE A 53 9.32 -9.33 -46.19
N ARG A 54 8.69 -9.94 -45.17
CA ARG A 54 7.70 -11.00 -45.34
C ARG A 54 6.29 -10.40 -45.23
N GLY A 55 5.31 -11.02 -45.89
CA GLY A 55 3.90 -10.59 -45.82
C GLY A 55 3.29 -10.58 -44.42
N THR A 56 3.92 -11.24 -43.45
CA THR A 56 3.52 -11.27 -42.04
C THR A 56 4.19 -10.19 -41.19
N ASP A 57 5.23 -9.53 -41.68
CA ASP A 57 6.08 -8.64 -40.89
C ASP A 57 5.36 -7.33 -40.55
N VAL A 58 5.58 -6.84 -39.33
CA VAL A 58 5.32 -5.45 -38.95
C VAL A 58 6.61 -4.65 -39.19
N CYS A 59 6.54 -3.65 -40.07
CA CYS A 59 7.68 -2.82 -40.42
C CYS A 59 7.66 -1.50 -39.64
N LEU A 60 8.75 -1.17 -38.97
CA LEU A 60 8.99 0.16 -38.41
C LEU A 60 9.69 1.04 -39.44
N GLU A 61 9.16 2.23 -39.69
CA GLU A 61 9.81 3.28 -40.47
C GLU A 61 10.02 4.51 -39.59
N VAL A 62 11.22 5.10 -39.66
CA VAL A 62 11.57 6.29 -38.89
C VAL A 62 11.91 7.41 -39.85
N GLY A 63 11.23 8.55 -39.69
CA GLY A 63 11.34 9.68 -40.60
C GLY A 63 10.79 9.37 -42.00
N PRO A 64 9.52 8.94 -42.13
CA PRO A 64 8.91 8.63 -43.44
C PRO A 64 8.93 9.82 -44.40
N GLY A 65 8.93 11.06 -43.88
CA GLY A 65 8.92 12.28 -44.67
C GLY A 65 7.71 12.33 -45.60
N THR A 66 7.97 12.42 -46.90
CA THR A 66 6.90 12.47 -47.93
C THR A 66 6.32 11.09 -48.26
N GLY A 67 6.82 10.01 -47.67
CA GLY A 67 6.25 8.66 -47.82
C GLY A 67 6.75 7.84 -49.01
N ASN A 68 7.87 8.22 -49.64
CA ASN A 68 8.41 7.47 -50.79
C ASN A 68 8.78 6.03 -50.44
N LEU A 69 9.34 5.80 -49.25
CA LEU A 69 9.68 4.47 -48.75
C LEU A 69 8.43 3.80 -48.15
N THR A 70 7.63 4.53 -47.36
CA THR A 70 6.36 4.05 -46.77
C THR A 70 5.44 3.35 -47.76
N VAL A 71 5.20 3.95 -48.94
CA VAL A 71 4.32 3.36 -49.95
C VAL A 71 4.83 1.98 -50.40
N LYS A 72 6.15 1.83 -50.61
CA LYS A 72 6.76 0.55 -50.99
C LYS A 72 6.81 -0.48 -49.87
N LEU A 73 6.89 -0.03 -48.61
CA LEU A 73 6.79 -0.92 -47.45
C LEU A 73 5.36 -1.46 -47.29
N LEU A 74 4.34 -0.63 -47.50
CA LEU A 74 2.92 -1.02 -47.40
C LEU A 74 2.51 -2.06 -48.45
N GLU A 75 3.15 -2.07 -49.62
CA GLU A 75 2.93 -3.09 -50.67
C GLU A 75 3.36 -4.50 -50.24
N GLN A 76 4.24 -4.64 -49.23
CA GLN A 76 4.86 -5.92 -48.86
C GLN A 76 4.66 -6.33 -47.39
N ALA A 77 4.56 -5.37 -46.47
CA ALA A 77 4.42 -5.65 -45.04
C ALA A 77 2.94 -5.81 -44.65
N LYS A 78 2.68 -6.60 -43.60
CA LYS A 78 1.34 -6.70 -43.00
C LYS A 78 0.86 -5.34 -42.49
N ARG A 79 1.79 -4.60 -41.88
CA ARG A 79 1.54 -3.31 -41.26
C ARG A 79 2.83 -2.48 -41.23
N VAL A 80 2.73 -1.18 -41.46
CA VAL A 80 3.83 -0.23 -41.32
C VAL A 80 3.52 0.73 -40.17
N VAL A 81 4.43 0.81 -39.22
CA VAL A 81 4.41 1.81 -38.15
C VAL A 81 5.42 2.90 -38.50
N ALA A 82 4.96 4.10 -38.77
CA ALA A 82 5.80 5.23 -39.15
C ALA A 82 5.92 6.23 -37.99
N VAL A 83 7.15 6.53 -37.54
CA VAL A 83 7.41 7.54 -36.51
C VAL A 83 7.95 8.81 -37.18
N GLU A 84 7.21 9.91 -37.07
CA GLU A 84 7.56 11.19 -37.71
C GLU A 84 7.51 12.33 -36.71
N PHE A 85 8.54 13.18 -36.75
CA PHE A 85 8.70 14.32 -35.86
C PHE A 85 8.07 15.60 -36.41
N ASP A 86 8.09 15.80 -37.75
CA ASP A 86 7.52 17.01 -38.37
C ASP A 86 5.99 16.83 -38.59
N PRO A 87 5.13 17.61 -37.91
CA PRO A 87 3.68 17.51 -38.08
C PRO A 87 3.22 17.73 -39.52
N ARG A 88 3.96 18.53 -40.30
CA ARG A 88 3.64 18.79 -41.71
C ARG A 88 3.85 17.55 -42.57
N MET A 89 4.86 16.74 -42.24
CA MET A 89 5.12 15.48 -42.94
C MET A 89 4.10 14.42 -42.55
N VAL A 90 3.65 14.40 -41.29
CA VAL A 90 2.53 13.55 -40.85
C VAL A 90 1.29 13.81 -41.72
N ALA A 91 0.90 15.08 -41.88
CA ALA A 91 -0.25 15.46 -42.71
C ALA A 91 -0.06 15.09 -44.20
N GLU A 92 1.14 15.32 -44.75
CA GLU A 92 1.48 14.96 -46.13
C GLU A 92 1.41 13.44 -46.35
N LEU A 93 1.95 12.65 -45.42
CA LEU A 93 1.93 11.19 -45.47
C LEU A 93 0.51 10.64 -45.37
N GLN A 94 -0.30 11.17 -44.43
CA GLN A 94 -1.71 10.81 -44.29
C GLN A 94 -2.46 11.09 -45.59
N LYS A 95 -2.33 12.29 -46.14
CA LYS A 95 -2.99 12.68 -47.39
C LYS A 95 -2.58 11.79 -48.57
N ARG A 96 -1.30 11.41 -48.65
CA ARG A 96 -0.79 10.53 -49.70
C ARG A 96 -1.38 9.12 -49.66
N ILE A 97 -1.76 8.64 -48.48
CA ILE A 97 -2.23 7.27 -48.24
C ILE A 97 -3.76 7.21 -48.04
N GLN A 98 -4.42 8.36 -47.82
CA GLN A 98 -5.86 8.46 -47.54
C GLN A 98 -6.76 7.82 -48.63
N HIS A 99 -6.27 7.73 -49.87
CA HIS A 99 -7.00 7.17 -51.01
C HIS A 99 -6.39 5.88 -51.55
N THR A 100 -5.56 5.17 -50.76
CA THR A 100 -5.01 3.87 -51.13
C THR A 100 -5.64 2.74 -50.31
N GLU A 101 -5.65 1.53 -50.87
CA GLU A 101 -6.18 0.32 -50.22
C GLU A 101 -5.41 -0.06 -48.93
N HIS A 102 -4.20 0.49 -48.75
CA HIS A 102 -3.32 0.21 -47.62
C HIS A 102 -3.49 1.16 -46.42
N ILE A 103 -4.52 2.03 -46.41
CA ILE A 103 -4.73 3.01 -45.34
C ILE A 103 -4.82 2.34 -43.95
N ASN A 104 -5.49 1.18 -43.86
CA ASN A 104 -5.65 0.43 -42.61
C ASN A 104 -4.36 -0.28 -42.16
N HIS A 105 -3.36 -0.34 -43.04
CA HIS A 105 -2.07 -0.98 -42.76
C HIS A 105 -1.02 0.03 -42.27
N LEU A 106 -1.33 1.34 -42.27
CA LEU A 106 -0.43 2.37 -41.78
C LEU A 106 -0.84 2.86 -40.38
N GLN A 107 0.11 2.82 -39.46
CA GLN A 107 0.00 3.49 -38.17
C GLN A 107 1.05 4.60 -38.09
N ILE A 108 0.64 5.85 -37.87
CA ILE A 108 1.56 6.97 -37.71
C ILE A 108 1.64 7.38 -36.24
N ILE A 109 2.85 7.44 -35.71
CA ILE A 109 3.15 7.96 -34.39
C ILE A 109 3.84 9.32 -34.55
N HIS A 110 3.16 10.37 -34.13
CA HIS A 110 3.72 11.72 -34.15
C HIS A 110 4.61 11.94 -32.91
N GLY A 111 5.90 12.15 -33.11
CA GLY A 111 6.83 12.44 -32.02
C GLY A 111 8.31 12.21 -32.37
N ASP A 112 9.17 12.61 -31.45
CA ASP A 112 10.61 12.36 -31.54
C ASP A 112 10.88 10.88 -31.27
N VAL A 113 11.43 10.17 -32.28
CA VAL A 113 11.77 8.75 -32.18
C VAL A 113 12.69 8.43 -31.00
N MET A 114 13.50 9.38 -30.53
CA MET A 114 14.36 9.19 -29.36
C MET A 114 13.57 9.15 -28.05
N ARG A 115 12.41 9.80 -27.98
CA ARG A 115 11.54 9.88 -26.80
C ARG A 115 10.36 8.90 -26.85
N VAL A 116 9.85 8.61 -28.04
CA VAL A 116 8.73 7.68 -28.26
C VAL A 116 9.12 6.26 -27.85
N GLN A 117 8.25 5.56 -27.13
CA GLN A 117 8.41 4.11 -26.89
C GLN A 117 8.05 3.36 -28.17
N LEU A 118 9.03 2.65 -28.74
CA LEU A 118 8.83 1.92 -30.00
C LEU A 118 7.90 0.73 -29.75
N PRO A 119 6.83 0.55 -30.55
CA PRO A 119 6.01 -0.65 -30.49
C PRO A 119 6.79 -1.85 -31.03
N PHE A 120 6.24 -3.05 -30.88
CA PHE A 120 6.82 -4.25 -31.51
C PHE A 120 6.88 -4.11 -33.04
N PHE A 121 8.01 -4.52 -33.63
CA PHE A 121 8.22 -4.63 -35.07
C PHE A 121 9.20 -5.78 -35.38
N ASP A 122 9.03 -6.38 -36.56
CA ASP A 122 9.90 -7.45 -37.06
C ASP A 122 11.09 -6.89 -37.83
N VAL A 123 10.85 -5.84 -38.63
CA VAL A 123 11.86 -5.22 -39.50
C VAL A 123 11.81 -3.71 -39.34
N CYS A 124 12.97 -3.07 -39.27
CA CYS A 124 13.07 -1.60 -39.31
C CYS A 124 13.69 -1.16 -40.63
N VAL A 125 13.03 -0.26 -41.37
CA VAL A 125 13.58 0.31 -42.61
C VAL A 125 13.50 1.83 -42.51
N ALA A 126 14.64 2.52 -42.54
CA ALA A 126 14.66 3.95 -42.26
C ALA A 126 15.70 4.73 -43.08
N ASN A 127 15.29 5.93 -43.52
CA ASN A 127 16.17 6.98 -44.02
C ASN A 127 16.33 8.02 -42.90
N LEU A 128 17.24 7.74 -41.96
CA LEU A 128 17.34 8.53 -40.75
C LEU A 128 17.94 9.93 -40.99
N PRO A 129 17.44 10.96 -40.28
CA PRO A 129 18.18 12.19 -40.11
C PRO A 129 19.55 11.91 -39.49
N TYR A 130 20.63 12.41 -40.09
CA TYR A 130 21.98 12.01 -39.69
C TYR A 130 22.36 12.40 -38.25
N GLN A 131 21.71 13.42 -37.69
CA GLN A 131 21.95 13.92 -36.34
C GLN A 131 21.61 12.89 -35.24
N ILE A 132 20.69 11.96 -35.51
CA ILE A 132 20.22 10.98 -34.52
C ILE A 132 20.85 9.58 -34.70
N SER A 133 21.79 9.41 -35.63
CA SER A 133 22.28 8.09 -36.06
C SER A 133 22.82 7.22 -34.91
N SER A 134 23.76 7.75 -34.12
CA SER A 134 24.38 7.02 -32.99
C SER A 134 23.38 6.64 -31.88
N PRO A 135 22.63 7.59 -31.28
CA PRO A 135 21.71 7.23 -30.21
C PRO A 135 20.54 6.36 -30.71
N PHE A 136 20.13 6.49 -31.97
CA PHE A 136 19.12 5.61 -32.55
C PHE A 136 19.62 4.16 -32.69
N VAL A 137 20.86 3.92 -33.13
CA VAL A 137 21.43 2.56 -33.22
C VAL A 137 21.40 1.87 -31.86
N PHE A 138 21.81 2.56 -30.78
CA PHE A 138 21.77 1.97 -29.44
C PHE A 138 20.33 1.74 -28.94
N LYS A 139 19.41 2.67 -29.22
CA LYS A 139 17.98 2.49 -28.90
C LYS A 139 17.39 1.29 -29.63
N LEU A 140 17.78 1.10 -30.89
CA LEU A 140 17.36 -0.03 -31.70
C LEU A 140 17.90 -1.35 -31.11
N LEU A 141 19.19 -1.45 -30.81
CA LEU A 141 19.80 -2.67 -30.24
C LEU A 141 19.29 -3.02 -28.83
N ALA A 142 18.89 -2.01 -28.06
CA ALA A 142 18.28 -2.19 -26.75
C ALA A 142 16.78 -2.58 -26.82
N HIS A 143 16.15 -2.53 -28.00
CA HIS A 143 14.73 -2.83 -28.14
C HIS A 143 14.42 -4.30 -27.80
N ARG A 144 13.33 -4.49 -27.07
CA ARG A 144 12.76 -5.80 -26.73
C ARG A 144 11.24 -5.76 -27.01
N PRO A 145 10.63 -6.84 -27.54
CA PRO A 145 11.25 -8.06 -28.08
C PRO A 145 12.25 -7.80 -29.22
N MET A 146 13.18 -8.72 -29.47
CA MET A 146 14.20 -8.53 -30.51
C MET A 146 13.55 -8.56 -31.90
N PHE A 147 13.97 -7.61 -32.74
CA PHE A 147 13.58 -7.54 -34.15
C PHE A 147 14.51 -8.42 -35.01
N ARG A 148 14.05 -8.83 -36.19
CA ARG A 148 14.79 -9.71 -37.11
C ARG A 148 15.97 -9.00 -37.76
N CYS A 149 15.71 -7.85 -38.38
CA CYS A 149 16.77 -7.05 -39.00
C CYS A 149 16.35 -5.58 -39.16
N ALA A 150 17.34 -4.70 -39.28
CA ALA A 150 17.12 -3.30 -39.59
C ALA A 150 17.94 -2.89 -40.81
N VAL A 151 17.28 -2.36 -41.83
CA VAL A 151 17.90 -1.81 -43.04
C VAL A 151 17.82 -0.30 -42.99
N VAL A 152 18.94 0.31 -42.57
CA VAL A 152 18.97 1.73 -42.22
C VAL A 152 20.01 2.44 -43.07
N MET A 153 19.66 3.64 -43.52
CA MET A 153 20.57 4.49 -44.27
C MET A 153 21.25 5.50 -43.35
N PHE A 154 22.58 5.56 -43.42
CA PHE A 154 23.41 6.51 -42.69
C PHE A 154 24.33 7.28 -43.65
N GLN A 155 25.05 8.27 -43.11
CA GLN A 155 26.22 8.84 -43.80
C GLN A 155 27.26 7.75 -44.06
N GLU A 156 27.95 7.80 -45.20
CA GLU A 156 28.88 6.75 -45.62
C GLU A 156 30.00 6.49 -44.59
N GLU A 157 30.56 7.56 -44.02
CA GLU A 157 31.60 7.43 -43.00
C GLU A 157 31.08 6.77 -41.72
N PHE A 158 29.90 7.18 -41.24
CA PHE A 158 29.26 6.59 -40.07
C PHE A 158 28.93 5.11 -40.29
N ALA A 159 28.35 4.77 -41.44
CA ALA A 159 28.05 3.39 -41.83
C ALA A 159 29.31 2.51 -41.82
N LYS A 160 30.44 3.01 -42.35
CA LYS A 160 31.72 2.29 -42.34
C LYS A 160 32.26 2.07 -40.93
N ARG A 161 32.06 3.02 -40.01
CA ARG A 161 32.46 2.86 -38.60
C ARG A 161 31.72 1.68 -37.93
N LEU A 162 30.45 1.42 -38.24
CA LEU A 162 29.68 0.34 -37.60
C LEU A 162 30.26 -1.06 -37.84
N SER A 163 30.93 -1.28 -38.98
CA SER A 163 31.52 -2.57 -39.36
C SER A 163 33.05 -2.50 -39.54
N ALA A 164 33.70 -1.49 -38.95
CA ALA A 164 35.15 -1.35 -39.00
C ALA A 164 35.82 -2.44 -38.16
N LYS A 165 36.92 -3.00 -38.66
CA LYS A 165 37.69 -4.08 -38.02
C LYS A 165 38.89 -3.54 -37.23
N PRO A 166 39.42 -4.30 -36.27
CA PRO A 166 40.67 -3.94 -35.59
C PRO A 166 41.78 -3.63 -36.59
N GLY A 167 42.49 -2.52 -36.37
CA GLY A 167 43.51 -2.00 -37.29
C GLY A 167 42.99 -0.99 -38.32
N ASP A 168 41.68 -0.94 -38.60
CA ASP A 168 41.11 0.06 -39.50
C ASP A 168 41.16 1.47 -38.89
N GLU A 169 41.35 2.48 -39.74
CA GLU A 169 41.35 3.90 -39.32
C GLU A 169 40.05 4.29 -38.60
N LEU A 170 38.92 3.80 -39.13
CA LEU A 170 37.56 4.07 -38.63
C LEU A 170 37.15 3.20 -37.44
N TYR A 171 38.02 2.31 -36.95
CA TYR A 171 37.73 1.47 -35.78
C TYR A 171 37.64 2.32 -34.51
N CYS A 172 36.51 2.21 -33.81
CA CYS A 172 36.19 3.02 -32.64
C CYS A 172 35.22 2.30 -31.70
N ARG A 173 34.92 2.93 -30.55
CA ARG A 173 33.95 2.43 -29.56
C ARG A 173 32.59 2.02 -30.17
N LEU A 174 32.08 2.80 -31.13
CA LEU A 174 30.83 2.49 -31.82
C LEU A 174 30.92 1.16 -32.59
N SER A 175 32.06 0.92 -33.26
CA SER A 175 32.33 -0.33 -33.98
C SER A 175 32.26 -1.52 -33.05
N VAL A 176 32.93 -1.44 -31.89
CA VAL A 176 33.03 -2.53 -30.93
C VAL A 176 31.68 -2.86 -30.30
N ASN A 177 30.96 -1.84 -29.80
CA ASN A 177 29.68 -2.04 -29.12
C ASN A 177 28.58 -2.53 -30.07
N THR A 178 28.54 -2.00 -31.29
CA THR A 178 27.53 -2.44 -32.28
C THR A 178 27.77 -3.89 -32.67
N GLN A 179 29.03 -4.26 -32.96
CA GLN A 179 29.38 -5.61 -33.40
C GLN A 179 29.21 -6.66 -32.29
N LEU A 180 29.23 -6.26 -31.00
CA LEU A 180 28.99 -7.16 -29.87
C LEU A 180 27.54 -7.65 -29.91
N LEU A 181 26.60 -6.72 -30.10
CA LEU A 181 25.17 -6.98 -30.03
C LEU A 181 24.56 -7.41 -31.36
N ALA A 182 25.17 -7.07 -32.49
CA ALA A 182 24.63 -7.31 -33.82
C ALA A 182 25.69 -7.57 -34.87
N LYS A 183 25.30 -8.26 -35.94
CA LYS A 183 26.05 -8.33 -37.19
C LYS A 183 25.68 -7.13 -38.07
N VAL A 184 26.67 -6.49 -38.68
CA VAL A 184 26.47 -5.31 -39.55
C VAL A 184 27.02 -5.58 -40.95
N ASP A 185 26.13 -5.60 -41.94
CA ASP A 185 26.46 -5.81 -43.35
C ASP A 185 26.27 -4.51 -44.16
N GLN A 186 27.25 -4.18 -45.01
CA GLN A 186 27.21 -2.99 -45.88
C GLN A 186 26.47 -3.34 -47.18
N LEU A 187 25.28 -2.76 -47.41
CA LEU A 187 24.38 -3.22 -48.47
C LEU A 187 24.47 -2.47 -49.79
N LEU A 188 24.47 -1.13 -49.75
CA LEU A 188 24.36 -0.27 -50.93
C LEU A 188 24.96 1.11 -50.65
N LYS A 189 25.82 1.62 -51.54
CA LYS A 189 26.25 3.02 -51.53
C LYS A 189 25.22 3.88 -52.28
N VAL A 190 24.80 5.00 -51.69
CA VAL A 190 23.79 5.90 -52.26
C VAL A 190 24.39 7.28 -52.48
N GLY A 191 24.40 7.70 -53.75
CA GLY A 191 24.88 9.00 -54.20
C GLY A 191 24.11 10.20 -53.62
N ARG A 192 24.76 11.30 -53.23
CA ARG A 192 24.08 12.54 -52.75
C ARG A 192 23.02 13.12 -53.70
N ASN A 193 23.16 12.88 -55.00
CA ASN A 193 22.21 13.34 -56.03
C ASN A 193 20.86 12.63 -55.99
N ASN A 194 20.75 11.52 -55.24
CA ASN A 194 19.51 10.76 -55.06
C ASN A 194 18.54 11.38 -54.03
N PHE A 195 18.90 12.53 -53.45
CA PHE A 195 18.12 13.20 -52.41
C PHE A 195 17.60 14.57 -52.85
N ARG A 196 16.61 15.08 -52.10
CA ARG A 196 16.12 16.46 -52.18
C ARG A 196 15.90 17.02 -50.75
N PRO A 197 16.63 18.08 -50.36
CA PRO A 197 17.85 18.60 -50.99
C PRO A 197 18.99 17.58 -50.90
N PRO A 198 20.01 17.68 -51.77
CA PRO A 198 21.18 16.79 -51.69
C PRO A 198 21.94 17.01 -50.36
N PRO A 199 22.31 15.95 -49.63
CA PRO A 199 23.18 16.04 -48.47
C PRO A 199 24.60 16.46 -48.87
N LYS A 200 25.37 16.99 -47.89
CA LYS A 200 26.77 17.41 -48.11
C LYS A 200 27.71 16.22 -48.35
N VAL A 201 27.35 15.04 -47.87
CA VAL A 201 28.16 13.82 -47.90
C VAL A 201 27.39 12.66 -48.53
N GLU A 202 28.12 11.63 -48.94
CA GLU A 202 27.54 10.39 -49.48
C GLU A 202 26.84 9.56 -48.40
N SER A 203 25.90 8.71 -48.82
CA SER A 203 25.14 7.83 -47.93
C SER A 203 25.44 6.36 -48.18
N ARG A 204 25.16 5.52 -47.18
CA ARG A 204 25.25 4.07 -47.30
C ARG A 204 24.14 3.39 -46.50
N VAL A 205 23.54 2.39 -47.11
CA VAL A 205 22.54 1.52 -46.49
C VAL A 205 23.27 0.37 -45.83
N VAL A 206 22.97 0.12 -44.57
CA VAL A 206 23.51 -1.00 -43.78
C VAL A 206 22.37 -1.87 -43.30
N ARG A 207 22.66 -3.16 -43.12
CA ARG A 207 21.79 -4.12 -42.46
C ARG A 207 22.37 -4.44 -41.09
N ILE A 208 21.56 -4.29 -40.05
CA ILE A 208 21.90 -4.60 -38.66
C ILE A 208 21.02 -5.76 -38.24
N GLU A 209 21.63 -6.90 -37.91
CA GLU A 209 20.95 -8.11 -37.44
C GLU A 209 21.37 -8.38 -35.99
N PRO A 210 20.47 -8.20 -35.01
CA PRO A 210 20.75 -8.53 -33.62
C PRO A 210 21.16 -9.99 -33.46
N ARG A 211 22.16 -10.26 -32.62
CA ARG A 211 22.54 -11.63 -32.27
C ARG A 211 21.48 -12.21 -31.34
N ASN A 212 20.94 -13.38 -31.68
CA ASN A 212 19.97 -14.11 -30.88
C ASN A 212 20.48 -15.55 -30.62
N PRO A 213 20.72 -15.94 -29.36
CA PRO A 213 20.56 -15.16 -28.13
C PRO A 213 21.58 -14.00 -28.03
N PRO A 214 21.25 -12.91 -27.32
CA PRO A 214 22.21 -11.85 -27.05
C PRO A 214 23.38 -12.42 -26.22
N PRO A 215 24.62 -11.95 -26.42
CA PRO A 215 25.75 -12.40 -25.61
C PRO A 215 25.47 -12.17 -24.11
N PRO A 216 25.82 -13.13 -23.23
CA PRO A 216 25.60 -13.02 -21.79
C PRO A 216 26.64 -12.10 -21.13
N VAL A 217 26.71 -10.86 -21.61
CA VAL A 217 27.70 -9.86 -21.20
C VAL A 217 26.95 -8.66 -20.68
N ASN A 218 27.31 -8.19 -19.49
CA ASN A 218 26.81 -6.93 -18.95
C ASN A 218 27.24 -5.77 -19.86
N PHE A 219 26.30 -5.19 -20.59
CA PHE A 219 26.62 -4.16 -21.58
C PHE A 219 27.14 -2.88 -20.90
N THR A 220 26.66 -2.55 -19.70
CA THR A 220 27.10 -1.34 -18.98
C THR A 220 28.54 -1.46 -18.52
N GLU A 221 28.93 -2.64 -18.04
CA GLU A 221 30.29 -2.94 -17.63
C GLU A 221 31.23 -2.99 -18.83
N TRP A 222 30.83 -3.70 -19.89
CA TRP A 222 31.53 -3.73 -21.17
C TRP A 222 31.77 -2.32 -21.71
N ASP A 223 30.72 -1.50 -21.83
CA ASP A 223 30.83 -0.16 -22.39
C ASP A 223 31.67 0.77 -21.50
N GLY A 224 31.67 0.55 -20.18
CA GLY A 224 32.55 1.24 -19.24
C GLY A 224 34.03 0.97 -19.51
N MET A 225 34.40 -0.31 -19.69
CA MET A 225 35.77 -0.70 -20.04
C MET A 225 36.18 -0.16 -21.41
N ILE A 226 35.34 -0.36 -22.44
CA ILE A 226 35.61 0.09 -23.81
C ILE A 226 35.76 1.62 -23.85
N LYS A 227 35.00 2.38 -23.04
CA LYS A 227 35.13 3.85 -22.94
C LYS A 227 36.53 4.26 -22.48
N ILE A 228 37.11 3.58 -21.50
CA ILE A 228 38.46 3.87 -20.99
C ILE A 228 39.49 3.61 -22.09
N ILE A 229 39.40 2.45 -22.75
CA ILE A 229 40.35 2.02 -23.79
C ILE A 229 40.31 2.95 -25.01
N PHE A 230 39.11 3.26 -25.52
CA PHE A 230 38.96 4.01 -26.76
C PHE A 230 39.12 5.53 -26.59
N ASN A 231 39.17 6.05 -25.36
CA ASN A 231 39.56 7.44 -25.11
C ASN A 231 41.01 7.71 -25.58
N ARG A 232 41.88 6.69 -25.50
CA ARG A 232 43.27 6.74 -26.00
C ARG A 232 43.61 5.48 -26.81
N LYS A 233 42.80 5.15 -27.83
CA LYS A 233 42.89 3.88 -28.60
C LYS A 233 44.28 3.51 -29.14
N ASN A 234 45.14 4.51 -29.37
CA ASN A 234 46.50 4.34 -29.92
C ASN A 234 47.61 4.23 -28.86
N LYS A 235 47.27 4.34 -27.56
CA LYS A 235 48.19 4.12 -26.44
C LYS A 235 48.06 2.67 -25.94
N THR A 236 49.06 2.24 -25.17
CA THR A 236 49.03 0.92 -24.55
C THR A 236 47.95 0.85 -23.47
N LEU A 237 47.38 -0.34 -23.21
CA LEU A 237 46.37 -0.50 -22.18
C LEU A 237 46.87 -0.07 -20.80
N HIS A 238 48.14 -0.34 -20.48
CA HIS A 238 48.79 0.13 -19.24
C HIS A 238 48.65 1.66 -19.10
N SER A 239 48.99 2.42 -20.14
CA SER A 239 48.84 3.88 -20.14
C SER A 239 47.39 4.37 -20.08
N CYS A 240 46.42 3.53 -20.44
CA CYS A 240 45.00 3.89 -20.40
C CYS A 240 44.43 3.72 -18.98
N PHE A 241 44.74 2.60 -18.32
CA PHE A 241 44.18 2.27 -17.00
C PHE A 241 44.94 2.89 -15.83
N VAL A 242 46.25 3.17 -15.95
CA VAL A 242 47.09 3.70 -14.85
C VAL A 242 46.97 5.23 -14.66
N THR A 243 46.03 5.88 -15.36
CA THR A 243 45.77 7.31 -15.13
C THR A 243 45.09 7.55 -13.79
N LYS A 244 45.50 8.61 -13.06
CA LYS A 244 44.97 8.92 -11.72
C LYS A 244 43.44 8.95 -11.65
N SER A 245 42.79 9.49 -12.68
CA SER A 245 41.33 9.55 -12.76
C SER A 245 40.67 8.18 -12.92
N VAL A 246 41.26 7.29 -13.72
CA VAL A 246 40.72 5.94 -13.94
C VAL A 246 40.92 5.07 -12.72
N LEU A 247 42.12 5.10 -12.12
CA LEU A 247 42.41 4.35 -10.89
C LEU A 247 41.44 4.72 -9.76
N LYS A 248 41.14 6.01 -9.61
CA LYS A 248 40.15 6.48 -8.63
C LYS A 248 38.75 5.91 -8.87
N ILE A 249 38.29 5.91 -10.13
CA ILE A 249 36.98 5.34 -10.50
C ILE A 249 36.95 3.83 -10.21
N LEU A 250 38.00 3.10 -10.56
CA LEU A 250 38.09 1.65 -10.31
C LEU A 250 38.12 1.35 -8.81
N GLU A 251 38.81 2.16 -8.02
CA GLU A 251 38.87 2.03 -6.56
C GLU A 251 37.50 2.28 -5.91
N GLU A 252 36.77 3.31 -6.36
CA GLU A 252 35.41 3.60 -5.90
C GLU A 252 34.42 2.48 -6.28
N ASN A 253 34.50 1.95 -7.50
CA ASN A 253 33.68 0.82 -7.95
C ASN A 253 34.00 -0.46 -7.18
N TYR A 254 35.27 -0.74 -6.92
CA TYR A 254 35.72 -1.89 -6.12
C TYR A 254 35.14 -1.84 -4.70
N LYS A 255 35.25 -0.68 -4.04
CA LYS A 255 34.67 -0.47 -2.69
C LYS A 255 33.16 -0.65 -2.69
N THR A 256 32.48 -0.17 -3.74
CA THR A 256 31.04 -0.37 -3.94
C THR A 256 30.70 -1.85 -4.09
N TYR A 257 31.45 -2.60 -4.90
CA TYR A 257 31.26 -4.04 -5.09
C TYR A 257 31.44 -4.83 -3.79
N CYS A 258 32.51 -4.56 -3.03
CA CYS A 258 32.73 -5.18 -1.72
C CYS A 258 31.56 -4.89 -0.77
N SER A 259 31.10 -3.63 -0.73
CA SER A 259 29.96 -3.23 0.10
C SER A 259 28.66 -3.94 -0.29
N LEU A 260 28.40 -4.13 -1.59
CA LEU A 260 27.21 -4.82 -2.09
C LEU A 260 27.22 -6.32 -1.77
N ASN A 261 28.40 -6.94 -1.75
CA ASN A 261 28.57 -8.37 -1.46
C ASN A 261 28.85 -8.67 0.03
N ASN A 262 28.75 -7.68 0.91
CA ASN A 262 29.10 -7.78 2.34
C ASN A 262 30.55 -8.26 2.59
N GLU A 263 31.46 -7.94 1.69
CA GLU A 263 32.90 -8.19 1.86
C GLU A 263 33.58 -6.93 2.40
N LEU A 264 34.49 -7.09 3.36
CA LEU A 264 35.32 -5.99 3.83
C LEU A 264 36.40 -5.69 2.77
N PRO A 265 36.58 -4.43 2.33
CA PRO A 265 37.71 -4.06 1.49
C PRO A 265 39.02 -4.42 2.21
N GLU A 266 39.94 -5.08 1.52
CA GLU A 266 41.26 -5.47 2.02
C GLU A 266 42.16 -4.25 2.34
N GLY A 267 41.93 -3.52 3.44
CA GLY A 267 42.82 -2.45 3.91
C GLY A 267 43.15 -1.35 2.87
N ASP A 268 44.38 -0.83 2.92
CA ASP A 268 44.90 0.22 2.02
C ASP A 268 45.29 -0.40 0.67
N ILE A 269 44.29 -0.60 -0.20
CA ILE A 269 44.48 -1.26 -1.49
C ILE A 269 45.19 -0.34 -2.48
N ASP A 270 46.38 -0.73 -2.92
CA ASP A 270 47.02 -0.12 -4.08
C ASP A 270 46.34 -0.61 -5.37
N MET A 271 45.29 0.11 -5.80
CA MET A 271 44.53 -0.20 -7.01
C MET A 271 45.42 -0.21 -8.27
N LYS A 272 46.50 0.58 -8.28
CA LYS A 272 47.44 0.56 -9.40
C LYS A 272 48.10 -0.81 -9.53
N LYS A 273 48.55 -1.39 -8.43
CA LYS A 273 49.19 -2.71 -8.42
C LYS A 273 48.22 -3.82 -8.87
N LYS A 274 46.96 -3.80 -8.40
CA LYS A 274 45.92 -4.75 -8.85
C LYS A 274 45.65 -4.64 -10.36
N VAL A 275 45.56 -3.42 -10.90
CA VAL A 275 45.38 -3.21 -12.34
C VAL A 275 46.61 -3.67 -13.13
N GLU A 276 47.83 -3.41 -12.64
CA GLU A 276 49.06 -3.86 -13.28
C GLU A 276 49.19 -5.39 -13.29
N GLU A 277 48.74 -6.06 -12.23
CA GLU A 277 48.67 -7.53 -12.15
C GLU A 277 47.72 -8.10 -13.22
N VAL A 278 46.50 -7.54 -13.34
CA VAL A 278 45.54 -7.95 -14.39
C VAL A 278 46.12 -7.74 -15.79
N LEU A 279 46.79 -6.62 -16.02
CA LEU A 279 47.38 -6.28 -17.32
C LEU A 279 48.68 -7.05 -17.64
N SER A 280 49.30 -7.66 -16.65
CA SER A 280 50.47 -8.53 -16.86
C SER A 280 50.10 -9.86 -17.50
N PHE A 281 48.84 -10.30 -17.33
CA PHE A 281 48.30 -11.49 -17.97
C PHE A 281 48.34 -11.34 -19.50
N GLU A 282 48.91 -12.34 -20.19
CA GLU A 282 49.05 -12.36 -21.67
C GLU A 282 49.61 -11.08 -22.30
N GLU A 283 50.42 -10.32 -21.55
CA GLU A 283 50.99 -9.04 -21.96
C GLU A 283 49.96 -7.99 -22.44
N PHE A 284 48.72 -8.02 -21.94
CA PHE A 284 47.69 -7.03 -22.28
C PHE A 284 48.15 -5.59 -22.04
N GLY A 285 49.03 -5.36 -21.06
CA GLY A 285 49.62 -4.06 -20.78
C GLY A 285 50.31 -3.40 -21.97
N SER A 286 50.87 -4.17 -22.91
CA SER A 286 51.55 -3.66 -24.12
C SER A 286 50.61 -3.53 -25.34
N LYS A 287 49.50 -4.28 -25.35
CA LYS A 287 48.48 -4.23 -26.40
C LYS A 287 47.82 -2.85 -26.46
N ARG A 288 47.23 -2.53 -27.62
CA ARG A 288 46.55 -1.25 -27.89
C ARG A 288 45.13 -1.53 -28.36
N GLY A 289 44.16 -0.80 -27.82
CA GLY A 289 42.73 -1.01 -28.16
C GLY A 289 42.42 -0.93 -29.65
N ALA A 290 43.16 -0.14 -30.43
CA ALA A 290 42.99 -0.06 -31.88
C ALA A 290 43.28 -1.38 -32.63
N LYS A 291 44.05 -2.31 -32.04
CA LYS A 291 44.43 -3.59 -32.65
C LYS A 291 43.73 -4.81 -32.03
N MET A 292 42.96 -4.60 -30.97
CA MET A 292 42.27 -5.67 -30.26
C MET A 292 40.89 -5.95 -30.87
N ASP A 293 40.54 -7.22 -30.96
CA ASP A 293 39.22 -7.67 -31.39
C ASP A 293 38.25 -7.86 -30.22
N GLN A 294 37.07 -8.42 -30.51
CA GLN A 294 36.02 -8.60 -29.49
C GLN A 294 36.41 -9.65 -28.46
N ASP A 295 37.12 -10.69 -28.87
CA ASP A 295 37.48 -11.81 -28.00
C ASP A 295 38.58 -11.35 -27.02
N ASP A 296 39.55 -10.57 -27.50
CA ASP A 296 40.54 -9.88 -26.66
C ASP A 296 39.86 -9.03 -25.56
N PHE A 297 38.81 -8.26 -25.91
CA PHE A 297 38.09 -7.43 -24.94
C PHE A 297 37.28 -8.27 -23.96
N LEU A 298 36.61 -9.34 -24.42
CA LEU A 298 35.84 -10.21 -23.53
C LEU A 298 36.74 -10.92 -22.52
N LEU A 299 37.90 -11.40 -22.97
CA LEU A 299 38.90 -12.00 -22.09
C LEU A 299 39.45 -10.98 -21.08
N LEU A 300 39.74 -9.76 -21.53
CA LEU A 300 40.19 -8.70 -20.62
C LEU A 300 39.14 -8.38 -19.55
N LEU A 301 37.86 -8.28 -19.94
CA LEU A 301 36.77 -8.01 -19.01
C LEU A 301 36.58 -9.13 -17.99
N GLU A 302 36.62 -10.39 -18.44
CA GLU A 302 36.56 -11.56 -17.57
C GLU A 302 37.67 -11.53 -16.51
N ARG A 303 38.89 -11.12 -16.90
CA ARG A 303 40.02 -11.00 -15.97
C ARG A 303 39.88 -9.87 -14.97
N PHE A 304 39.36 -8.71 -15.38
CA PHE A 304 39.04 -7.65 -14.43
C PHE A 304 37.97 -8.10 -13.42
N ASN A 305 36.92 -8.77 -13.90
CA ASN A 305 35.84 -9.28 -13.06
C ASN A 305 36.33 -10.38 -12.10
N ALA A 306 37.21 -11.27 -12.54
CA ALA A 306 37.86 -12.28 -11.69
C ALA A 306 38.67 -11.64 -10.53
N ASN A 307 39.19 -10.44 -10.75
CA ASN A 307 39.91 -9.64 -9.74
C ASN A 307 39.00 -8.65 -8.99
N LYS A 308 37.68 -8.78 -9.13
CA LYS A 308 36.64 -7.94 -8.51
C LYS A 308 36.72 -6.45 -8.90
N ILE A 309 37.35 -6.15 -10.04
CA ILE A 309 37.46 -4.79 -10.57
C ILE A 309 36.34 -4.58 -11.59
N HIS A 310 35.43 -3.66 -11.29
CA HIS A 310 34.25 -3.39 -12.12
C HIS A 310 34.29 -1.98 -12.73
N PHE A 311 33.73 -1.84 -13.94
CA PHE A 311 33.77 -0.59 -14.71
C PHE A 311 32.50 0.26 -14.64
N SER A 312 31.45 -0.27 -14.02
CA SER A 312 30.17 0.41 -13.77
C SER A 312 29.83 0.37 -12.28
N GLU A 313 29.20 1.45 -11.80
CA GLU A 313 28.51 1.47 -10.52
C GLU A 313 27.25 0.62 -10.65
N ASN A 314 27.37 -0.69 -10.42
CA ASN A 314 26.24 -1.61 -10.57
C ASN A 314 25.22 -1.44 -9.43
N ALA A 315 24.38 -0.41 -9.57
CA ALA A 315 23.06 -0.32 -8.95
C ALA A 315 21.93 -0.61 -9.96
N ASN A 316 22.14 -0.38 -11.27
CA ASN A 316 21.05 -0.23 -12.26
C ASN A 316 20.49 -1.52 -12.91
N GLU A 317 21.23 -2.62 -12.99
CA GLU A 317 20.76 -3.79 -13.77
C GLU A 317 19.85 -4.76 -12.98
N VAL A 318 19.93 -4.77 -11.65
CA VAL A 318 18.93 -5.47 -10.82
C VAL A 318 17.57 -4.80 -10.97
N VAL A 319 17.53 -3.48 -11.20
CA VAL A 319 16.29 -2.72 -11.39
C VAL A 319 15.66 -2.99 -12.76
N ALA A 320 16.42 -3.15 -13.84
CA ALA A 320 15.88 -3.48 -15.17
C ALA A 320 15.26 -4.89 -15.22
N THR A 321 15.94 -5.88 -14.64
CA THR A 321 15.47 -7.28 -14.57
C THR A 321 14.23 -7.41 -13.67
N VAL A 322 14.17 -6.61 -12.60
CA VAL A 322 13.00 -6.54 -11.71
C VAL A 322 11.84 -5.80 -12.37
N ILE A 323 12.08 -4.74 -13.16
CA ILE A 323 11.02 -4.02 -13.89
C ILE A 323 10.42 -4.88 -15.02
N GLU A 324 11.23 -5.64 -15.78
CA GLU A 324 10.73 -6.60 -16.79
C GLU A 324 9.94 -7.75 -16.14
N GLY A 325 10.39 -8.25 -14.97
CA GLY A 325 9.64 -9.24 -14.18
C GLY A 325 8.31 -8.69 -13.63
N MET A 326 8.28 -7.44 -13.18
CA MET A 326 7.09 -6.78 -12.63
C MET A 326 6.07 -6.40 -13.71
N THR A 327 6.51 -6.01 -14.91
CA THR A 327 5.61 -5.74 -16.05
C THR A 327 5.01 -7.01 -16.64
N THR A 328 5.76 -8.11 -16.66
CA THR A 328 5.22 -9.43 -17.07
C THR A 328 4.16 -9.91 -16.08
N THR A 329 4.39 -9.71 -14.78
CA THR A 329 3.42 -10.06 -13.72
C THR A 329 2.16 -9.17 -13.77
N ALA A 330 2.32 -7.87 -14.02
CA ALA A 330 1.21 -6.94 -14.20
C ALA A 330 0.37 -7.26 -15.46
N THR A 331 1.00 -7.73 -16.53
CA THR A 331 0.32 -8.16 -17.75
C THR A 331 -0.45 -9.46 -17.54
N VAL A 332 0.12 -10.42 -16.81
CA VAL A 332 -0.56 -11.67 -16.40
C VAL A 332 -1.78 -11.39 -15.53
N ILE A 333 -1.68 -10.45 -14.57
CA ILE A 333 -2.79 -9.99 -13.73
C ILE A 333 -3.86 -9.26 -14.56
N ALA A 334 -3.48 -8.48 -15.58
CA ALA A 334 -4.41 -7.81 -16.48
C ALA A 334 -5.18 -8.80 -17.39
N THR A 335 -4.52 -9.82 -17.95
CA THR A 335 -5.17 -10.89 -18.72
C THR A 335 -6.05 -11.81 -17.87
N ALA A 336 -5.76 -11.97 -16.57
CA ALA A 336 -6.63 -12.70 -15.65
C ALA A 336 -7.96 -11.97 -15.36
N SER A 337 -8.03 -10.65 -15.61
CA SER A 337 -9.25 -9.85 -15.41
C SER A 337 -10.31 -10.04 -16.50
N GLU A 338 -9.95 -10.60 -17.67
CA GLU A 338 -10.89 -10.86 -18.76
C GLU A 338 -11.70 -12.16 -18.60
N PHE A 339 -11.42 -12.99 -17.58
CA PHE A 339 -11.98 -14.34 -17.46
C PHE A 339 -12.93 -14.58 -16.27
N VAL A 340 -13.42 -13.55 -15.58
CA VAL A 340 -14.34 -13.73 -14.42
C VAL A 340 -15.76 -13.19 -14.73
N PRO A 341 -16.84 -13.96 -14.53
CA PRO A 341 -18.21 -13.55 -14.86
C PRO A 341 -18.75 -12.36 -14.04
N ARG A 342 -19.63 -11.58 -14.68
CA ARG A 342 -20.20 -10.26 -14.28
C ARG A 342 -21.13 -10.25 -13.05
N THR A 343 -20.81 -10.93 -11.95
CA THR A 343 -21.73 -11.03 -10.78
C THR A 343 -21.11 -10.63 -9.43
N VAL A 344 -20.11 -9.75 -9.40
CA VAL A 344 -19.55 -9.23 -8.12
C VAL A 344 -19.75 -7.71 -8.02
N ASN A 345 -20.42 -7.32 -6.95
CA ASN A 345 -20.93 -5.97 -6.67
C ASN A 345 -19.81 -4.92 -6.53
N ALA A 346 -20.06 -3.72 -7.08
CA ALA A 346 -19.09 -2.70 -7.49
C ALA A 346 -18.34 -1.92 -6.38
N ILE A 347 -18.47 -2.30 -5.11
CA ILE A 347 -17.95 -1.50 -3.97
C ILE A 347 -16.58 -2.02 -3.49
N GLY A 348 -16.34 -3.33 -3.53
CA GLY A 348 -15.05 -3.93 -3.12
C GLY A 348 -13.93 -3.75 -4.15
N MET A 349 -14.23 -3.86 -5.45
CA MET A 349 -13.23 -3.72 -6.52
C MET A 349 -12.73 -2.29 -6.70
N ASN A 350 -13.54 -1.27 -6.39
CA ASN A 350 -13.11 0.12 -6.42
C ASN A 350 -12.09 0.45 -5.31
N ALA A 351 -12.20 -0.20 -4.14
CA ALA A 351 -11.22 -0.03 -3.06
C ALA A 351 -9.89 -0.70 -3.40
N VAL A 352 -9.92 -1.89 -4.01
CA VAL A 352 -8.72 -2.61 -4.47
C VAL A 352 -8.05 -1.89 -5.64
N LEU A 353 -8.82 -1.34 -6.58
CA LEU A 353 -8.30 -0.55 -7.71
C LEU A 353 -7.70 0.78 -7.23
N ARG A 354 -8.33 1.46 -6.27
CA ARG A 354 -7.77 2.68 -5.65
C ARG A 354 -6.54 2.39 -4.80
N ALA A 355 -6.48 1.25 -4.10
CA ALA A 355 -5.29 0.84 -3.35
C ALA A 355 -4.12 0.46 -4.28
N ALA A 356 -4.40 -0.21 -5.40
CA ALA A 356 -3.41 -0.53 -6.42
C ALA A 356 -2.92 0.71 -7.19
N GLN A 357 -3.82 1.66 -7.50
CA GLN A 357 -3.45 2.95 -8.10
C GLN A 357 -2.71 3.86 -7.11
N ALA A 358 -3.10 3.88 -5.83
CA ALA A 358 -2.37 4.61 -4.79
C ALA A 358 -0.98 4.00 -4.55
N ALA A 359 -0.86 2.66 -4.53
CA ALA A 359 0.43 1.98 -4.45
C ALA A 359 1.30 2.25 -5.68
N ALA A 360 0.74 2.26 -6.90
CA ALA A 360 1.45 2.61 -8.12
C ALA A 360 1.91 4.08 -8.13
N VAL A 361 1.08 5.01 -7.65
CA VAL A 361 1.43 6.44 -7.53
C VAL A 361 2.48 6.68 -6.44
N ILE A 362 2.43 5.94 -5.33
CA ILE A 362 3.44 5.98 -4.26
C ILE A 362 4.77 5.39 -4.76
N VAL A 363 4.75 4.31 -5.57
CA VAL A 363 5.94 3.72 -6.17
C VAL A 363 6.54 4.62 -7.25
N ILE A 364 5.72 5.22 -8.11
CA ILE A 364 6.17 6.19 -9.13
C ILE A 364 6.68 7.49 -8.47
N GLY A 365 6.08 7.91 -7.34
CA GLY A 365 6.52 9.05 -6.55
C GLY A 365 7.80 8.81 -5.75
N THR A 366 8.05 7.59 -5.28
CA THR A 366 9.26 7.22 -4.52
C THR A 366 10.47 6.93 -5.41
N VAL A 367 10.25 6.53 -6.67
CA VAL A 367 11.33 6.32 -7.67
C VAL A 367 12.05 7.63 -8.05
N ASN A 368 11.43 8.79 -7.87
CA ASN A 368 12.07 10.09 -8.14
C ASN A 368 12.80 10.70 -6.93
N ALA A 369 12.70 10.11 -5.73
CA ALA A 369 13.15 10.77 -4.49
C ALA A 369 14.12 9.94 -3.62
N ILE A 370 14.20 8.62 -3.79
CA ILE A 370 14.96 7.74 -2.87
C ILE A 370 15.78 6.75 -3.69
N GLY A 371 17.10 6.76 -3.50
CA GLY A 371 18.03 5.85 -4.18
C GLY A 371 17.61 4.37 -4.13
N MET A 372 17.95 3.65 -5.20
CA MET A 372 17.38 2.35 -5.63
C MET A 372 17.40 1.19 -4.62
N ASN A 373 18.25 1.22 -3.59
CA ASN A 373 18.39 0.11 -2.64
C ASN A 373 17.21 -0.03 -1.66
N ALA A 374 16.52 1.08 -1.33
CA ALA A 374 15.32 1.04 -0.48
C ALA A 374 14.08 0.59 -1.25
N ALA A 375 13.96 1.02 -2.51
CA ALA A 375 12.86 0.66 -3.41
C ALA A 375 12.86 -0.85 -3.75
N LEU A 376 14.05 -1.45 -3.97
CA LEU A 376 14.19 -2.88 -4.24
C LEU A 376 13.76 -3.76 -3.05
N ARG A 377 14.14 -3.38 -1.82
CA ARG A 377 13.74 -4.11 -0.59
C ARG A 377 12.26 -3.94 -0.28
N ALA A 378 11.70 -2.76 -0.52
CA ALA A 378 10.26 -2.51 -0.36
C ALA A 378 9.43 -3.27 -1.41
N ALA A 379 9.89 -3.34 -2.66
CA ALA A 379 9.24 -4.08 -3.74
C ALA A 379 9.31 -5.61 -3.55
N GLN A 380 10.46 -6.14 -3.09
CA GLN A 380 10.61 -7.57 -2.77
C GLN A 380 9.78 -7.97 -1.54
N ALA A 381 9.73 -7.13 -0.50
CA ALA A 381 8.86 -7.36 0.65
C ALA A 381 7.37 -7.28 0.27
N ALA A 382 6.98 -6.32 -0.58
CA ALA A 382 5.61 -6.18 -1.05
C ALA A 382 5.18 -7.35 -1.98
N ALA A 383 6.09 -7.89 -2.80
CA ALA A 383 5.81 -9.05 -3.65
C ALA A 383 5.65 -10.35 -2.86
N VAL A 384 6.41 -10.54 -1.77
CA VAL A 384 6.25 -11.67 -0.84
C VAL A 384 4.94 -11.53 -0.07
N ILE A 385 4.63 -10.33 0.43
CA ILE A 385 3.35 -10.04 1.11
C ILE A 385 2.16 -10.23 0.17
N ALA A 386 2.25 -9.82 -1.11
CA ALA A 386 1.17 -10.00 -2.08
C ALA A 386 0.95 -11.48 -2.43
N LYS A 387 2.02 -12.29 -2.49
CA LYS A 387 1.93 -13.74 -2.75
C LYS A 387 1.34 -14.47 -1.54
N ASP A 388 1.72 -14.09 -0.33
CA ASP A 388 1.19 -14.69 0.91
C ASP A 388 -0.26 -14.24 1.19
N VAL A 389 -0.62 -12.99 0.88
CA VAL A 389 -2.00 -12.47 1.05
C VAL A 389 -2.97 -13.09 0.05
N VAL A 390 -2.56 -13.35 -1.19
CA VAL A 390 -3.42 -14.02 -2.20
C VAL A 390 -3.64 -15.50 -1.87
N THR A 391 -2.65 -16.17 -1.28
CA THR A 391 -2.74 -17.61 -0.96
C THR A 391 -3.45 -17.88 0.37
N VAL A 392 -3.35 -16.97 1.35
CA VAL A 392 -3.98 -17.12 2.68
C VAL A 392 -5.40 -16.51 2.73
N LYS A 393 -5.64 -15.35 2.09
CA LYS A 393 -6.99 -14.72 2.10
C LYS A 393 -7.95 -15.29 1.06
N GLY A 394 -7.47 -15.94 0.00
CA GLY A 394 -8.34 -16.58 -1.00
C GLY A 394 -9.13 -17.76 -0.41
N THR A 395 -8.50 -18.51 0.51
CA THR A 395 -9.14 -19.61 1.23
C THR A 395 -9.95 -19.15 2.43
N GLU A 396 -9.46 -18.16 3.20
CA GLU A 396 -10.20 -17.64 4.37
C GLU A 396 -11.47 -16.88 3.98
N ILE A 397 -11.45 -16.07 2.92
CA ILE A 397 -12.63 -15.31 2.47
C ILE A 397 -13.68 -16.24 1.86
N ALA A 398 -13.28 -17.33 1.19
CA ALA A 398 -14.20 -18.33 0.68
C ALA A 398 -14.93 -19.08 1.81
N THR A 399 -14.21 -19.43 2.90
CA THR A 399 -14.81 -20.03 4.09
C THR A 399 -15.63 -19.04 4.90
N GLU A 400 -15.18 -17.80 5.07
CA GLU A 400 -15.89 -16.78 5.87
C GLU A 400 -17.15 -16.30 5.16
N THR A 401 -17.16 -16.21 3.83
CA THR A 401 -18.35 -15.87 3.04
C THR A 401 -19.35 -17.03 3.00
N ALA A 402 -18.89 -18.29 2.88
CA ALA A 402 -19.78 -19.46 2.99
C ALA A 402 -20.40 -19.59 4.39
N THR A 403 -19.64 -19.26 5.44
CA THR A 403 -20.12 -19.27 6.84
C THR A 403 -21.07 -18.10 7.11
N ARG A 404 -20.82 -16.91 6.55
CA ARG A 404 -21.72 -15.76 6.66
C ARG A 404 -23.05 -15.98 5.92
N ILE A 405 -23.02 -16.59 4.74
CA ILE A 405 -24.24 -16.92 3.99
C ILE A 405 -25.05 -18.00 4.74
N ALA A 406 -24.39 -18.97 5.38
CA ALA A 406 -25.08 -19.96 6.22
C ALA A 406 -25.70 -19.33 7.48
N ILE A 407 -24.99 -18.40 8.14
CA ILE A 407 -25.47 -17.69 9.34
C ILE A 407 -26.59 -16.70 9.00
N GLU A 408 -26.50 -15.97 7.88
CA GLU A 408 -27.59 -15.08 7.44
C GLU A 408 -28.85 -15.86 7.04
N HIS A 409 -28.69 -17.06 6.46
CA HIS A 409 -29.84 -17.94 6.16
C HIS A 409 -30.50 -18.48 7.45
N GLU A 410 -29.71 -18.81 8.47
CA GLU A 410 -30.21 -19.29 9.77
C GLU A 410 -30.85 -18.15 10.59
N ILE A 411 -30.32 -16.92 10.53
CA ILE A 411 -30.91 -15.73 11.18
C ILE A 411 -32.24 -15.36 10.53
N VAL A 412 -32.37 -15.42 9.20
CA VAL A 412 -33.63 -15.14 8.50
C VAL A 412 -34.70 -16.20 8.80
N GLU A 413 -34.34 -17.49 8.89
CA GLU A 413 -35.28 -18.54 9.32
C GLU A 413 -35.72 -18.34 10.79
N THR A 414 -34.82 -17.87 11.65
CA THR A 414 -35.13 -17.61 13.06
C THR A 414 -36.01 -16.36 13.23
N GLU A 415 -35.76 -15.28 12.48
CA GLU A 415 -36.61 -14.07 12.49
C GLU A 415 -38.03 -14.33 11.94
N ILE A 416 -38.16 -15.17 10.89
CA ILE A 416 -39.46 -15.61 10.37
C ILE A 416 -40.19 -16.47 11.41
N ALA A 417 -39.51 -17.36 12.13
CA ALA A 417 -40.11 -18.14 13.23
C ALA A 417 -40.55 -17.26 14.41
N THR A 418 -39.78 -16.21 14.73
CA THR A 418 -40.06 -15.30 15.85
C THR A 418 -41.21 -14.35 15.50
N MET A 419 -41.28 -13.84 14.27
CA MET A 419 -42.43 -13.07 13.78
C MET A 419 -43.71 -13.91 13.71
N THR A 420 -43.62 -15.19 13.36
CA THR A 420 -44.77 -16.10 13.33
C THR A 420 -45.27 -16.43 14.76
N MET A 421 -44.39 -16.52 15.75
CA MET A 421 -44.78 -16.67 17.17
C MET A 421 -45.38 -15.40 17.76
N ILE A 422 -44.83 -14.22 17.42
CA ILE A 422 -45.35 -12.92 17.90
C ILE A 422 -46.74 -12.63 17.30
N GLN A 423 -47.01 -13.05 16.06
CA GLN A 423 -48.35 -12.94 15.47
C GLN A 423 -49.37 -13.94 16.05
N ARG A 424 -48.92 -15.09 16.58
CA ARG A 424 -49.78 -16.05 17.29
C ARG A 424 -50.07 -15.62 18.74
N SER A 425 -49.17 -14.88 19.39
CA SER A 425 -49.36 -14.37 20.76
C SER A 425 -50.27 -13.14 20.86
N ARG A 426 -50.65 -12.53 19.72
CA ARG A 426 -51.56 -11.35 19.66
C ARG A 426 -53.02 -11.68 19.39
N ARG A 427 -53.43 -12.95 19.47
CA ARG A 427 -54.84 -13.37 19.37
C ARG A 427 -55.21 -14.33 20.50
N GLY A 428 -55.75 -13.79 21.58
CA GLY A 428 -56.51 -14.54 22.60
C GLY A 428 -56.30 -14.03 24.03
N ASP A 429 -57.28 -13.24 24.51
CA ASP A 429 -57.80 -12.99 25.87
C ASP A 429 -56.80 -12.86 27.05
N GLY A 430 -56.85 -11.87 27.95
CA GLY A 430 -57.92 -11.02 28.45
C GLY A 430 -57.89 -11.06 29.99
N ASP A 431 -57.61 -9.91 30.62
CA ASP A 431 -57.81 -9.55 32.05
C ASP A 431 -57.34 -10.50 33.17
N GLU A 432 -56.14 -10.28 33.73
CA GLU A 432 -55.83 -10.59 35.16
C GLU A 432 -54.45 -10.11 35.70
N ASP A 433 -53.60 -9.43 34.91
CA ASP A 433 -52.18 -9.22 35.29
C ASP A 433 -51.81 -7.83 35.86
N ASP A 434 -52.75 -6.91 36.01
CA ASP A 434 -52.45 -5.55 36.54
C ASP A 434 -52.28 -5.52 38.07
N GLU A 435 -52.79 -6.51 38.80
CA GLU A 435 -52.67 -6.57 40.26
C GLU A 435 -51.31 -7.10 40.74
N ARG A 436 -50.64 -7.92 39.90
CA ARG A 436 -49.31 -8.47 40.20
C ARG A 436 -48.17 -7.48 39.96
N ARG A 437 -48.40 -6.50 39.09
CA ARG A 437 -47.44 -5.45 38.75
C ARG A 437 -47.25 -4.45 39.89
N LYS A 438 -48.31 -4.21 40.67
CA LYS A 438 -48.33 -3.25 41.79
C LYS A 438 -47.66 -3.81 43.04
N GLN A 439 -47.79 -5.10 43.33
CA GLN A 439 -47.10 -5.74 44.46
C GLN A 439 -45.57 -5.81 44.31
N LEU A 440 -45.06 -5.86 43.07
CA LEU A 440 -43.61 -5.89 42.80
C LEU A 440 -42.94 -4.51 42.86
N GLN A 441 -43.70 -3.43 42.73
CA GLN A 441 -43.17 -2.06 42.88
C GLN A 441 -42.99 -1.67 44.36
N ASP A 442 -43.82 -2.20 45.25
CA ASP A 442 -43.71 -1.95 46.70
C ASP A 442 -42.59 -2.76 47.38
N GLU A 443 -42.17 -3.91 46.82
CA GLU A 443 -41.04 -4.71 47.35
C GLU A 443 -39.65 -4.14 47.00
N LEU A 444 -39.56 -3.21 46.04
CA LEU A 444 -38.28 -2.70 45.51
C LEU A 444 -37.90 -1.28 45.97
N GLY A 445 -38.70 -0.65 46.83
CA GLY A 445 -38.27 0.46 47.69
C GLY A 445 -37.53 1.62 47.00
N LEU A 446 -38.11 2.20 45.95
CA LEU A 446 -37.61 3.44 45.34
C LEU A 446 -38.70 4.51 45.50
N SER A 447 -38.47 5.44 46.43
CA SER A 447 -39.28 6.65 46.59
C SER A 447 -38.79 7.75 45.66
N ASP A 448 -39.76 8.52 45.17
CA ASP A 448 -39.68 9.62 44.22
C ASP A 448 -38.87 10.86 44.68
N GLU A 449 -38.38 11.55 43.65
CA GLU A 449 -38.15 13.00 43.44
C GLU A 449 -37.45 13.89 44.50
N GLU A 450 -36.45 14.67 44.04
CA GLU A 450 -36.37 16.16 44.13
C GLU A 450 -35.00 16.64 43.61
N GLU A 451 -34.98 17.40 42.51
CA GLU A 451 -34.83 18.87 42.42
C GLU A 451 -33.39 19.41 42.49
N LEU A 452 -33.09 20.25 41.49
CA LEU A 452 -31.89 21.07 41.32
C LEU A 452 -31.80 22.14 42.42
N PRO A 453 -30.58 22.70 42.65
CA PRO A 453 -30.52 24.14 42.43
C PRO A 453 -29.25 24.62 41.72
N SER A 454 -29.46 25.70 40.96
CA SER A 454 -28.47 26.59 40.37
C SER A 454 -27.74 27.43 41.43
N SER A 455 -26.44 27.67 41.24
CA SER A 455 -25.82 28.92 41.73
C SER A 455 -24.61 29.34 40.90
N ASN A 456 -24.58 30.65 40.70
CA ASN A 456 -23.59 31.47 40.02
C ASN A 456 -22.53 31.90 41.06
N GLY A 457 -21.25 32.02 40.70
CA GLY A 457 -20.23 32.56 41.61
C GLY A 457 -18.83 32.54 41.02
N GLY A 458 -18.24 33.72 40.84
CA GLY A 458 -16.97 33.92 40.15
C GLY A 458 -15.71 34.00 41.02
N ALA A 459 -14.60 34.06 40.28
CA ALA A 459 -13.36 34.78 40.50
C ALA A 459 -12.24 34.25 41.44
N GLU A 460 -11.04 34.28 40.85
CA GLU A 460 -9.66 34.34 41.41
C GLU A 460 -9.05 33.06 42.02
N ASN A 461 -7.77 32.71 41.87
CA ASN A 461 -6.61 33.35 41.23
C ASN A 461 -5.49 32.30 40.99
N GLY A 462 -4.60 32.57 40.02
CA GLY A 462 -3.17 32.20 40.11
C GLY A 462 -2.64 31.08 39.20
N GLY A 463 -1.64 31.43 38.36
CA GLY A 463 -0.52 30.51 38.07
C GLY A 463 -0.28 30.09 36.62
N SER A 464 0.35 30.99 35.85
CA SER A 464 1.41 30.73 34.85
C SER A 464 1.39 29.46 33.99
N SER A 465 1.37 29.68 32.67
CA SER A 465 2.44 29.31 31.71
C SER A 465 1.95 28.72 30.37
N SER A 466 2.26 29.46 29.32
CA SER A 466 2.63 29.05 27.96
C SER A 466 1.91 27.85 27.32
N ARG A 467 0.95 28.22 26.45
CA ARG A 467 0.52 27.41 25.30
C ARG A 467 1.71 27.06 24.40
N SER A 468 1.88 25.78 24.13
CA SER A 468 2.40 25.28 22.85
C SER A 468 1.34 24.36 22.25
N ASN A 469 0.84 24.72 21.07
CA ASN A 469 -0.12 23.94 20.30
C ASN A 469 0.64 22.78 19.63
N GLY A 470 0.32 21.55 20.01
CA GLY A 470 0.82 20.33 19.39
C GLY A 470 -0.31 19.31 19.23
N SER A 471 -0.65 19.03 17.97
CA SER A 471 -1.50 17.93 17.48
C SER A 471 -1.46 16.65 18.33
N SER A 472 -2.57 16.31 19.00
CA SER A 472 -2.76 15.00 19.66
C SER A 472 -4.23 14.51 19.64
N GLY A 473 -4.92 14.67 18.51
CA GLY A 473 -6.32 14.25 18.35
C GLY A 473 -6.57 12.73 18.30
N GLY A 474 -5.54 11.91 18.05
CA GLY A 474 -5.72 10.46 17.85
C GLY A 474 -5.64 9.60 19.11
N ASP A 475 -4.96 10.06 20.16
CA ASP A 475 -4.66 9.23 21.34
C ASP A 475 -5.78 9.25 22.40
N SER A 476 -6.67 10.25 22.32
CA SER A 476 -7.83 10.42 23.21
C SER A 476 -8.95 9.42 22.91
N GLU A 477 -9.23 9.21 21.62
CA GLU A 477 -10.36 8.41 21.15
C GLU A 477 -10.11 6.90 21.37
N ALA A 478 -8.87 6.45 21.18
CA ALA A 478 -8.46 5.07 21.48
C ALA A 478 -8.55 4.76 22.99
N ARG A 479 -8.15 5.70 23.85
CA ARG A 479 -8.25 5.54 25.31
C ARG A 479 -9.70 5.54 25.79
N ALA A 480 -10.58 6.36 25.20
CA ALA A 480 -12.00 6.36 25.49
C ALA A 480 -12.64 5.00 25.13
N ARG A 481 -12.32 4.45 23.96
CA ARG A 481 -12.87 3.17 23.50
C ARG A 481 -12.40 1.98 24.33
N ILE A 482 -11.14 1.99 24.79
CA ILE A 482 -10.61 0.96 25.70
C ILE A 482 -11.35 1.00 27.04
N LYS A 483 -11.65 2.19 27.57
CA LYS A 483 -12.38 2.36 28.84
C LYS A 483 -13.82 1.88 28.74
N GLU A 484 -14.46 2.10 27.59
CA GLU A 484 -15.82 1.66 27.30
C GLU A 484 -15.89 0.12 27.17
N LEU A 485 -14.97 -0.48 26.42
CA LEU A 485 -14.85 -1.94 26.31
C LEU A 485 -14.55 -2.61 27.67
N GLN A 486 -13.74 -1.97 28.53
CA GLN A 486 -13.50 -2.46 29.88
C GLN A 486 -14.75 -2.42 30.77
N ARG A 487 -15.65 -1.46 30.55
CA ARG A 487 -16.94 -1.36 31.27
C ARG A 487 -17.90 -2.46 30.81
N GLU A 488 -18.06 -2.63 29.49
CA GLU A 488 -18.91 -3.68 28.91
C GLU A 488 -18.46 -5.07 29.37
N LEU A 489 -17.14 -5.33 29.40
CA LEU A 489 -16.59 -6.61 29.81
C LEU A 489 -16.85 -6.90 31.30
N LYS A 490 -16.85 -5.86 32.15
CA LYS A 490 -17.23 -5.97 33.57
C LYS A 490 -18.72 -6.27 33.74
N GLU A 491 -19.58 -5.55 33.02
CA GLU A 491 -21.03 -5.77 33.05
C GLU A 491 -21.42 -7.19 32.61
N THR A 492 -20.78 -7.72 31.56
CA THR A 492 -21.00 -9.11 31.14
C THR A 492 -20.54 -10.14 32.19
N ARG A 493 -19.46 -9.85 32.93
CA ARG A 493 -18.93 -10.75 33.96
C ARG A 493 -19.84 -10.79 35.18
N ASP A 494 -20.38 -9.64 35.57
CA ASP A 494 -21.33 -9.52 36.67
C ASP A 494 -22.68 -10.18 36.31
N ALA A 495 -23.10 -10.10 35.05
CA ALA A 495 -24.28 -10.81 34.54
C ALA A 495 -24.10 -12.34 34.53
N GLU A 496 -22.92 -12.83 34.12
CA GLU A 496 -22.57 -14.26 34.16
C GLU A 496 -22.59 -14.79 35.61
N GLN A 497 -22.05 -14.03 36.56
CA GLN A 497 -22.04 -14.42 37.97
C GLN A 497 -23.47 -14.50 38.56
N LYS A 498 -24.34 -13.55 38.23
CA LYS A 498 -25.77 -13.59 38.63
C LYS A 498 -26.53 -14.77 38.02
N ALA A 499 -26.22 -15.13 36.77
CA ALA A 499 -26.81 -16.31 36.13
C ALA A 499 -26.34 -17.62 36.82
N GLN A 500 -25.07 -17.69 37.22
CA GLN A 500 -24.50 -18.82 37.95
C GLN A 500 -25.14 -19.01 39.34
N GLU A 501 -25.40 -17.90 40.06
CA GLU A 501 -26.12 -17.92 41.34
C GLU A 501 -27.60 -18.30 41.19
N SER A 502 -28.24 -17.87 40.11
CA SER A 502 -29.63 -18.23 39.81
C SER A 502 -29.75 -19.74 39.50
N LEU A 503 -28.78 -20.30 38.80
CA LEU A 503 -28.70 -21.73 38.49
C LEU A 503 -28.48 -22.59 39.75
N SER A 504 -27.63 -22.14 40.68
CA SER A 504 -27.39 -22.85 41.93
C SER A 504 -28.61 -22.81 42.88
N LYS A 505 -29.34 -21.69 42.93
CA LYS A 505 -30.65 -21.60 43.61
C LYS A 505 -31.70 -22.54 43.01
N LEU A 506 -31.80 -22.61 41.68
CA LEU A 506 -32.71 -23.54 40.98
C LEU A 506 -32.37 -25.01 41.25
N GLN A 507 -31.08 -25.36 41.32
CA GLN A 507 -30.64 -26.71 41.67
C GLN A 507 -30.99 -27.08 43.12
N LEU A 508 -30.86 -26.13 44.05
CA LEU A 508 -31.23 -26.32 45.46
C LEU A 508 -32.75 -26.51 45.62
N LEU A 509 -33.54 -25.71 44.89
CA LEU A 509 -35.00 -25.82 44.84
C LEU A 509 -35.47 -27.16 44.26
N SER A 510 -34.82 -27.67 43.19
CA SER A 510 -35.18 -28.97 42.63
C SER A 510 -34.86 -30.11 43.62
N LYS A 511 -33.73 -30.05 44.33
CA LYS A 511 -33.35 -31.04 45.36
C LYS A 511 -34.34 -31.02 46.52
N SER A 512 -34.73 -29.84 46.98
CA SER A 512 -35.75 -29.64 48.02
C SER A 512 -37.12 -30.19 47.59
N GLN A 513 -37.58 -29.88 46.38
CA GLN A 513 -38.85 -30.41 45.84
C GLN A 513 -38.83 -31.94 45.71
N THR A 514 -37.73 -32.55 45.26
CA THR A 514 -37.61 -34.02 45.24
C THR A 514 -37.58 -34.64 46.63
N ALA A 515 -36.97 -33.98 47.62
CA ALA A 515 -36.98 -34.45 49.00
C ALA A 515 -38.39 -34.40 49.60
N ILE A 516 -39.12 -33.30 49.40
CA ILE A 516 -40.51 -33.13 49.85
C ILE A 516 -41.44 -34.17 49.20
N LEU A 517 -41.29 -34.43 47.90
CA LEU A 517 -42.05 -35.46 47.19
C LEU A 517 -41.72 -36.87 47.68
N LYS A 518 -40.45 -37.17 47.98
CA LYS A 518 -40.03 -38.48 48.50
C LYS A 518 -40.57 -38.72 49.90
N THR A 519 -40.54 -37.71 50.77
CA THR A 519 -41.12 -37.79 52.12
C THR A 519 -42.65 -37.87 52.09
N SER A 520 -43.31 -37.14 51.18
CA SER A 520 -44.77 -37.22 50.96
C SER A 520 -45.19 -38.61 50.46
N MET A 521 -44.43 -39.20 49.54
CA MET A 521 -44.68 -40.55 49.03
C MET A 521 -44.39 -41.62 50.08
N SER A 522 -43.30 -41.51 50.84
CA SER A 522 -42.99 -42.42 51.95
C SER A 522 -44.08 -42.38 53.02
N LYS A 523 -44.58 -41.19 53.41
CA LYS A 523 -45.72 -41.09 54.33
C LYS A 523 -46.99 -41.72 53.77
N LYS A 524 -47.25 -41.60 52.46
CA LYS A 524 -48.41 -42.27 51.81
C LYS A 524 -48.25 -43.77 51.69
N ILE A 525 -47.01 -44.27 51.58
CA ILE A 525 -46.70 -45.70 51.58
C ILE A 525 -46.82 -46.24 53.00
N GLU A 526 -46.23 -45.59 54.00
CA GLU A 526 -46.39 -45.93 55.42
C GLU A 526 -47.86 -45.87 55.84
N GLN A 527 -48.64 -44.88 55.41
CA GLN A 527 -50.10 -44.84 55.68
C GLN A 527 -50.84 -46.01 55.05
N LYS A 528 -50.39 -46.52 53.90
CA LYS A 528 -51.02 -47.67 53.23
C LYS A 528 -50.52 -49.00 53.78
N GLU A 529 -49.28 -49.08 54.21
CA GLU A 529 -48.73 -50.24 54.93
C GLU A 529 -49.39 -50.33 56.31
N ALA A 530 -49.56 -49.21 57.02
CA ALA A 530 -50.36 -49.13 58.24
C ALA A 530 -51.83 -49.51 57.99
N LEU A 531 -52.44 -49.11 56.86
CA LEU A 531 -53.80 -49.53 56.53
C LEU A 531 -53.89 -51.04 56.22
N VAL A 532 -52.86 -51.62 55.59
CA VAL A 532 -52.77 -53.05 55.30
C VAL A 532 -52.51 -53.84 56.59
N GLU A 533 -51.71 -53.30 57.50
CA GLU A 533 -51.43 -53.87 58.82
C GLU A 533 -52.64 -53.73 59.75
N ASP A 534 -53.36 -52.61 59.72
CA ASP A 534 -54.66 -52.44 60.38
C ASP A 534 -55.70 -53.38 59.78
N MET A 535 -55.71 -53.59 58.47
CA MET A 535 -56.64 -54.54 57.84
C MET A 535 -56.24 -55.99 58.14
N ALA A 536 -54.95 -56.29 58.29
CA ALA A 536 -54.44 -57.58 58.76
C ALA A 536 -54.70 -57.79 60.26
N ASN A 537 -54.67 -56.72 61.06
CA ASN A 537 -55.04 -56.72 62.47
C ASN A 537 -56.56 -56.80 62.64
N VAL A 538 -57.37 -56.21 61.76
CA VAL A 538 -58.82 -56.39 61.70
C VAL A 538 -59.17 -57.79 61.23
N ILE A 539 -58.42 -58.37 60.28
CA ILE A 539 -58.57 -59.79 59.91
C ILE A 539 -58.14 -60.69 61.06
N LYS A 540 -57.03 -60.43 61.74
CA LYS A 540 -56.62 -61.15 62.95
C LYS A 540 -57.58 -60.94 64.10
N GLU A 541 -58.20 -59.78 64.23
CA GLU A 541 -59.20 -59.44 65.24
C GLU A 541 -60.56 -60.04 64.88
N LEU A 542 -60.87 -60.23 63.60
CA LEU A 542 -62.04 -60.97 63.12
C LEU A 542 -61.81 -62.47 63.23
N GLU A 543 -60.59 -62.98 63.00
CA GLU A 543 -60.17 -64.37 63.23
C GLU A 543 -60.05 -64.66 64.73
N ARG A 544 -59.57 -63.70 65.52
CA ARG A 544 -59.56 -63.71 66.97
C ARG A 544 -60.97 -63.60 67.48
N LYS A 545 -61.82 -62.71 66.97
CA LYS A 545 -63.26 -62.70 67.27
C LYS A 545 -63.97 -63.93 66.73
N LEU A 546 -63.47 -64.65 65.72
CA LEU A 546 -64.02 -65.94 65.28
C LEU A 546 -63.57 -67.07 66.22
N LYS A 547 -62.37 -66.97 66.81
CA LYS A 547 -61.83 -67.84 67.87
C LYS A 547 -62.37 -67.53 69.27
N GLU A 548 -62.62 -66.26 69.59
CA GLU A 548 -63.09 -65.69 70.87
C GLU A 548 -64.62 -65.56 70.89
N SER A 549 -65.28 -65.44 69.73
CA SER A 549 -66.72 -65.77 69.62
C SER A 549 -66.97 -67.25 69.74
N GLY A 550 -65.93 -68.08 69.92
CA GLY A 550 -66.09 -69.43 70.44
C GLY A 550 -67.15 -70.22 69.69
N VAL A 551 -67.25 -70.03 68.36
CA VAL A 551 -67.87 -71.03 67.48
C VAL A 551 -66.86 -72.15 67.22
N THR A 552 -66.00 -72.43 68.20
CA THR A 552 -65.89 -73.76 68.82
C THR A 552 -66.84 -73.83 70.01
N PHE A 553 -68.11 -74.04 69.68
CA PHE A 553 -69.14 -74.67 70.51
C PHE A 553 -69.06 -74.43 72.03
N ASP A 554 -69.00 -73.18 72.47
CA ASP A 554 -69.52 -72.90 73.80
C ASP A 554 -71.00 -73.22 73.78
N ALA A 555 -71.39 -74.07 74.73
CA ALA A 555 -72.62 -73.89 75.44
C ALA A 555 -73.81 -73.53 74.54
N TYR A 556 -74.48 -74.58 74.04
CA TYR A 556 -75.91 -74.60 74.30
C TYR A 556 -76.09 -74.49 75.82
N ASN A 557 -76.16 -73.24 76.24
CA ASN A 557 -76.50 -72.79 77.54
C ASN A 557 -77.88 -73.33 77.86
N VAL A 558 -77.96 -74.37 78.68
CA VAL A 558 -78.96 -74.39 79.75
C VAL A 558 -78.23 -74.87 81.01
N PRO A 559 -78.32 -74.10 82.11
CA PRO A 559 -77.32 -74.04 83.17
C PRO A 559 -77.38 -75.25 84.09
N ASP A 560 -76.81 -76.38 83.68
CA ASP A 560 -76.77 -77.56 84.52
C ASP A 560 -75.40 -78.26 84.48
N SER A 561 -74.31 -77.60 84.07
CA SER A 561 -72.96 -78.19 84.13
C SER A 561 -72.46 -78.47 85.57
N ALA A 562 -73.14 -77.96 86.60
CA ALA A 562 -72.95 -78.40 87.99
C ALA A 562 -74.05 -79.37 88.47
N LYS A 563 -75.24 -79.35 87.88
CA LYS A 563 -76.37 -80.21 88.30
C LYS A 563 -76.46 -81.53 87.56
N LEU A 564 -75.99 -81.63 86.31
CA LEU A 564 -75.95 -82.87 85.54
C LEU A 564 -74.81 -83.76 86.05
N SER A 565 -73.64 -83.22 86.41
CA SER A 565 -72.60 -84.02 87.06
C SER A 565 -72.98 -84.37 88.52
N ALA A 566 -73.69 -83.50 89.23
CA ALA A 566 -74.24 -83.80 90.56
C ALA A 566 -75.42 -84.79 90.49
N ALA A 567 -76.25 -84.75 89.44
CA ALA A 567 -77.34 -85.67 89.21
C ALA A 567 -76.83 -87.01 88.69
N GLU A 568 -75.81 -87.06 87.83
CA GLU A 568 -75.13 -88.30 87.42
C GLU A 568 -74.37 -88.94 88.59
N ALA A 569 -73.72 -88.15 89.46
CA ALA A 569 -73.10 -88.64 90.69
C ALA A 569 -74.15 -89.10 91.73
N SER A 570 -75.26 -88.38 91.87
CA SER A 570 -76.41 -88.78 92.71
C SER A 570 -77.08 -90.05 92.16
N HIS A 571 -77.22 -90.16 90.84
CA HIS A 571 -77.78 -91.32 90.14
C HIS A 571 -76.86 -92.55 90.26
N GLN A 572 -75.54 -92.39 90.20
CA GLN A 572 -74.60 -93.48 90.50
C GLN A 572 -74.62 -93.89 91.98
N ASN A 573 -74.71 -92.93 92.91
CA ASN A 573 -74.82 -93.24 94.34
C ASN A 573 -76.16 -93.92 94.69
N ALA A 574 -77.26 -93.51 94.08
CA ALA A 574 -78.57 -94.14 94.22
C ALA A 574 -78.56 -95.57 93.65
N GLN A 575 -77.96 -95.79 92.47
CA GLN A 575 -77.76 -97.13 91.91
C GLN A 575 -76.91 -98.05 92.79
N LYS A 576 -75.82 -97.54 93.37
CA LYS A 576 -74.99 -98.30 94.33
C LYS A 576 -75.74 -98.65 95.62
N THR A 577 -76.60 -97.75 96.10
CA THR A 577 -77.42 -97.96 97.30
C THR A 577 -78.51 -99.01 97.06
N ILE A 578 -79.16 -98.99 95.89
CA ILE A 578 -80.11 -100.01 95.44
C ILE A 578 -79.42 -101.38 95.37
N GLN A 579 -78.24 -101.49 94.75
CA GLN A 579 -77.48 -102.75 94.71
C GLN A 579 -77.09 -103.28 96.10
N ARG A 580 -76.81 -102.40 97.07
CA ARG A 580 -76.49 -102.80 98.45
C ARG A 580 -77.71 -103.36 99.17
N LEU A 581 -78.87 -102.72 99.02
CA LEU A 581 -80.14 -103.16 99.61
C LEU A 581 -80.67 -104.44 98.95
N GLU A 582 -80.51 -104.62 97.64
CA GLU A 582 -80.82 -105.87 96.93
C GLU A 582 -79.99 -107.04 97.50
N LYS A 583 -78.72 -106.78 97.83
CA LYS A 583 -77.81 -107.80 98.39
C LYS A 583 -78.12 -108.15 99.84
N GLU A 584 -78.55 -107.18 100.66
CA GLU A 584 -79.02 -107.41 102.03
C GLU A 584 -80.39 -108.11 102.06
N LEU A 585 -81.29 -107.78 101.12
CA LEU A 585 -82.59 -108.44 100.93
C LEU A 585 -82.42 -109.91 100.53
N ALA A 586 -81.47 -110.22 99.65
CA ALA A 586 -81.11 -111.60 99.26
C ALA A 586 -80.56 -112.42 100.45
N ALA A 587 -79.82 -111.78 101.37
CA ALA A 587 -79.30 -112.43 102.57
C ALA A 587 -80.38 -112.69 103.64
N ALA A 588 -81.38 -111.82 103.75
CA ALA A 588 -82.51 -111.99 104.66
C ALA A 588 -83.52 -113.04 104.16
N SER A 589 -83.77 -113.10 102.85
CA SER A 589 -84.66 -114.11 102.23
C SER A 589 -84.05 -115.52 102.24
N ALA A 590 -82.71 -115.65 102.21
CA ALA A 590 -82.03 -116.94 102.37
C ALA A 590 -82.18 -117.57 103.77
N ARG A 591 -82.54 -116.80 104.82
CA ARG A 591 -82.81 -117.34 106.17
C ARG A 591 -84.24 -117.90 106.33
N ALA A 592 -85.13 -117.65 105.37
CA ALA A 592 -86.56 -117.97 105.48
C ALA A 592 -87.01 -119.21 104.67
N ALA A 593 -86.11 -119.84 103.91
CA ALA A 593 -86.43 -121.04 103.14
C ALA A 593 -85.64 -122.24 103.70
N ILE A 594 -86.38 -123.27 104.15
CA ILE A 594 -85.96 -124.63 104.55
C ILE A 594 -85.88 -124.88 106.07
N THR A 595 -87.06 -125.11 106.66
CA THR A 595 -87.30 -126.10 107.74
C THR A 595 -88.09 -127.29 107.16
N PRO A 596 -88.04 -128.46 107.83
CA PRO A 596 -88.20 -129.78 107.20
C PRO A 596 -89.67 -130.24 107.10
N GLU A 597 -89.97 -131.01 106.06
CA GLU A 597 -91.25 -131.70 105.93
C GLU A 597 -91.23 -133.02 106.71
N PRO A 598 -92.26 -133.32 107.53
CA PRO A 598 -92.27 -134.45 108.44
C PRO A 598 -93.32 -135.49 108.05
N THR A 599 -92.98 -136.74 108.32
CA THR A 599 -93.96 -137.64 108.92
C THR A 599 -93.36 -138.07 110.22
N ASN A 600 -94.19 -137.91 111.23
CA ASN A 600 -94.52 -138.94 112.16
C ASN A 600 -93.41 -139.99 112.47
N ALA A 601 -93.18 -140.29 113.73
CA ALA A 601 -94.38 -140.68 114.43
C ALA A 601 -95.08 -139.54 115.18
N ALA A 602 -94.53 -138.32 115.18
CA ALA A 602 -95.15 -137.08 115.62
C ALA A 602 -94.48 -135.84 114.93
N PRO A 603 -94.33 -134.64 115.56
CA PRO A 603 -95.25 -133.76 116.31
C PRO A 603 -95.21 -132.24 115.90
N GLN A 604 -96.22 -131.49 116.40
CA GLN A 604 -96.44 -130.08 116.93
C GLN A 604 -95.61 -128.81 116.56
N GLY A 605 -96.32 -127.64 116.50
CA GLY A 605 -95.95 -126.34 115.85
C GLY A 605 -95.80 -125.03 116.70
N PRO A 606 -95.86 -123.79 116.11
CA PRO A 606 -94.74 -122.80 116.12
C PRO A 606 -94.93 -121.44 116.86
N SER A 607 -93.86 -120.62 116.90
CA SER A 607 -93.63 -119.45 117.79
C SER A 607 -93.32 -118.08 117.10
N LYS A 608 -93.36 -117.01 117.92
CA LYS A 608 -93.29 -115.53 117.68
C LYS A 608 -92.19 -114.92 116.75
N LEU A 609 -91.40 -115.68 116.00
CA LEU A 609 -90.22 -115.13 115.28
C LEU A 609 -90.44 -114.88 113.77
N GLU A 610 -91.39 -115.58 113.12
CA GLU A 610 -91.62 -115.47 111.67
C GLU A 610 -92.35 -114.19 111.24
N THR A 611 -93.20 -113.64 112.11
CA THR A 611 -94.03 -112.47 111.79
C THR A 611 -93.24 -111.15 111.76
N GLU A 612 -92.19 -111.03 112.59
CA GLU A 612 -91.34 -109.83 112.67
C GLU A 612 -90.43 -109.70 111.42
N LEU A 613 -89.93 -110.83 110.91
CA LEU A 613 -89.03 -110.87 109.75
C LEU A 613 -89.76 -110.56 108.43
N GLN A 614 -91.01 -111.00 108.29
CA GLN A 614 -91.84 -110.71 107.11
C GLN A 614 -92.32 -109.25 107.02
N SER A 615 -92.33 -108.52 108.15
CA SER A 615 -92.66 -107.09 108.15
C SER A 615 -91.52 -106.24 107.60
N GLN A 616 -90.27 -106.57 107.93
CA GLN A 616 -89.09 -105.81 107.49
C GLN A 616 -88.81 -105.96 105.98
N ILE A 617 -89.07 -107.14 105.43
CA ILE A 617 -88.90 -107.41 103.98
C ILE A 617 -89.87 -106.56 103.15
N ARG A 618 -91.15 -106.47 103.55
CA ARG A 618 -92.16 -105.66 102.83
C ARG A 618 -91.85 -104.16 102.83
N ASP A 619 -91.31 -103.64 103.93
CA ASP A 619 -90.94 -102.21 104.03
C ASP A 619 -89.77 -101.86 103.11
N MET A 620 -88.80 -102.78 102.95
CA MET A 620 -87.70 -102.63 102.00
C MET A 620 -88.13 -102.73 100.53
N GLU A 621 -89.04 -103.64 100.18
CA GLU A 621 -89.55 -103.80 98.80
C GLU A 621 -90.33 -102.56 98.32
N THR A 622 -91.10 -101.95 99.22
CA THR A 622 -91.88 -100.74 98.90
C THR A 622 -90.96 -99.56 98.56
N ARG A 623 -89.88 -99.38 99.33
CA ARG A 623 -88.88 -98.31 99.09
C ARG A 623 -88.10 -98.49 97.78
N LEU A 624 -87.82 -99.72 97.37
CA LEU A 624 -87.14 -100.00 96.11
C LEU A 624 -87.98 -99.59 94.90
N THR A 625 -89.28 -99.90 94.95
CA THR A 625 -90.23 -99.61 93.86
C THR A 625 -90.44 -98.10 93.69
N GLU A 626 -90.49 -97.35 94.80
CA GLU A 626 -90.62 -95.89 94.81
C GLU A 626 -89.40 -95.20 94.17
N LEU A 627 -88.19 -95.66 94.50
CA LEU A 627 -86.95 -95.09 93.95
C LEU A 627 -86.77 -95.38 92.46
N GLN A 628 -87.19 -96.55 91.98
CA GLN A 628 -87.11 -96.90 90.55
C GLN A 628 -88.02 -96.01 89.69
N THR A 629 -89.24 -95.73 90.18
CA THR A 629 -90.22 -94.91 89.45
C THR A 629 -89.76 -93.44 89.30
N GLN A 630 -89.08 -92.89 90.31
CA GLN A 630 -88.53 -91.54 90.26
C GLN A 630 -87.40 -91.39 89.22
N LEU A 631 -86.64 -92.44 88.97
CA LEU A 631 -85.52 -92.43 88.03
C LEU A 631 -85.96 -92.34 86.56
N GLU A 632 -87.03 -93.04 86.18
CA GLU A 632 -87.53 -93.04 84.80
C GLU A 632 -88.18 -91.72 84.41
N GLN A 633 -88.85 -91.04 85.35
CA GLN A 633 -89.47 -89.74 85.08
C GLN A 633 -88.42 -88.68 84.72
N GLN A 634 -87.26 -88.66 85.40
CA GLN A 634 -86.19 -87.69 85.11
C GLN A 634 -85.56 -87.87 83.72
N LYS A 635 -85.55 -89.07 83.15
CA LYS A 635 -85.00 -89.31 81.81
C LYS A 635 -85.82 -88.67 80.69
N ARG A 636 -87.15 -88.69 80.80
CA ARG A 636 -88.03 -88.17 79.73
C ARG A 636 -87.94 -86.65 79.58
N ASP A 637 -87.86 -85.93 80.69
CA ASP A 637 -87.85 -84.45 80.68
C ASP A 637 -86.56 -83.86 80.08
N SER A 638 -85.42 -84.54 80.22
CA SER A 638 -84.16 -84.10 79.59
C SER A 638 -84.17 -84.26 78.06
N GLN A 639 -84.86 -85.27 77.54
CA GLN A 639 -84.81 -85.60 76.11
C GLN A 639 -85.63 -84.62 75.25
N ALA A 640 -86.75 -84.11 75.77
CA ALA A 640 -87.60 -83.15 75.06
C ALA A 640 -86.97 -81.76 74.91
N LYS A 641 -86.09 -81.35 75.83
CA LYS A 641 -85.42 -80.03 75.76
C LYS A 641 -84.32 -79.97 74.69
N GLN A 642 -83.73 -81.11 74.33
CA GLN A 642 -82.64 -81.17 73.36
C GLN A 642 -83.13 -80.97 71.92
N THR A 643 -84.31 -81.46 71.57
CA THR A 643 -84.83 -81.43 70.19
C THR A 643 -85.21 -80.01 69.72
N ALA A 644 -85.70 -79.16 70.63
CA ALA A 644 -86.08 -77.77 70.31
C ALA A 644 -84.86 -76.85 70.06
N ALA A 645 -83.69 -77.21 70.58
CA ALA A 645 -82.44 -76.48 70.38
C ALA A 645 -81.89 -76.66 68.94
N ASP A 646 -82.02 -77.85 68.38
CA ASP A 646 -81.41 -78.19 67.09
C ASP A 646 -82.08 -77.48 65.90
N GLU A 647 -83.41 -77.30 65.92
CA GLU A 647 -84.14 -76.62 64.83
C GLU A 647 -83.80 -75.13 64.72
N ARG A 648 -83.53 -74.45 65.85
CA ARG A 648 -83.18 -73.02 65.88
C ARG A 648 -81.78 -72.78 65.31
N TYR A 649 -80.87 -73.74 65.49
CA TYR A 649 -79.50 -73.68 64.98
C TYR A 649 -79.44 -73.77 63.44
N ALA A 650 -80.25 -74.65 62.84
CA ALA A 650 -80.27 -74.84 61.39
C ALA A 650 -80.70 -73.57 60.61
N LYS A 651 -81.67 -72.82 61.14
CA LYS A 651 -82.23 -71.63 60.48
C LYS A 651 -81.26 -70.43 60.49
N LEU A 652 -80.46 -70.28 61.55
CA LEU A 652 -79.50 -69.19 61.68
C LEU A 652 -78.29 -69.37 60.75
N LYS A 653 -77.86 -70.63 60.55
CA LYS A 653 -76.73 -70.98 59.67
C LYS A 653 -76.99 -70.65 58.19
N SER A 654 -78.19 -70.94 57.69
CA SER A 654 -78.56 -70.69 56.29
C SER A 654 -78.50 -69.19 55.93
N THR A 655 -78.96 -68.32 56.81
CA THR A 655 -78.98 -66.87 56.57
C THR A 655 -77.57 -66.27 56.57
N ALA A 656 -76.70 -66.73 57.48
CA ALA A 656 -75.31 -66.26 57.57
C ALA A 656 -74.47 -66.69 56.35
N GLU A 657 -74.70 -67.89 55.81
CA GLU A 657 -74.00 -68.38 54.61
C GLU A 657 -74.37 -67.58 53.34
N GLY A 658 -75.62 -67.11 53.25
CA GLY A 658 -76.09 -66.27 52.15
C GLY A 658 -75.42 -64.89 52.09
N GLU A 659 -75.28 -64.23 53.24
CA GLU A 659 -74.62 -62.92 53.32
C GLU A 659 -73.11 -63.01 53.08
N LEU A 660 -72.46 -64.05 53.61
CA LEU A 660 -71.02 -64.27 53.42
C LEU A 660 -70.65 -64.41 51.94
N ASN A 661 -71.49 -65.08 51.15
CA ASN A 661 -71.25 -65.27 49.72
C ASN A 661 -71.45 -63.97 48.92
N ARG A 662 -72.39 -63.10 49.30
CA ARG A 662 -72.57 -61.78 48.66
C ARG A 662 -71.36 -60.86 48.89
N ILE A 663 -70.82 -60.85 50.11
CA ILE A 663 -69.66 -60.02 50.46
C ILE A 663 -68.39 -60.51 49.74
N LYS A 664 -68.18 -61.83 49.66
CA LYS A 664 -67.03 -62.41 48.93
C LYS A 664 -67.00 -61.98 47.47
N GLU A 665 -68.15 -61.96 46.80
CA GLU A 665 -68.19 -61.65 45.37
C GLU A 665 -68.06 -60.16 45.06
N GLN A 666 -68.54 -59.29 45.95
CA GLN A 666 -68.25 -57.86 45.89
C GLN A 666 -66.76 -57.57 46.11
N ALA A 667 -66.12 -58.22 47.09
CA ALA A 667 -64.69 -58.06 47.36
C ALA A 667 -63.81 -58.53 46.19
N LYS A 668 -64.18 -59.65 45.55
CA LYS A 668 -63.45 -60.20 44.40
C LYS A 668 -63.44 -59.24 43.21
N LYS A 669 -64.58 -58.60 42.94
CA LYS A 669 -64.72 -57.61 41.86
C LYS A 669 -63.91 -56.34 42.13
N ALA A 670 -63.91 -55.85 43.37
CA ALA A 670 -63.10 -54.70 43.78
C ALA A 670 -61.59 -54.97 43.70
N ILE A 671 -61.14 -56.16 44.09
CA ILE A 671 -59.72 -56.57 44.01
C ILE A 671 -59.25 -56.64 42.56
N LEU A 672 -60.10 -57.13 41.64
CA LEU A 672 -59.75 -57.22 40.22
C LEU A 672 -59.57 -55.84 39.59
N ASP A 673 -60.46 -54.88 39.90
CA ASP A 673 -60.37 -53.51 39.37
C ASP A 673 -59.16 -52.76 39.93
N LEU A 674 -58.85 -52.96 41.23
CA LEU A 674 -57.63 -52.43 41.86
C LEU A 674 -56.35 -53.00 41.25
N LYS A 675 -56.29 -54.31 40.96
CA LYS A 675 -55.15 -54.92 40.26
C LYS A 675 -54.92 -54.30 38.89
N ARG A 676 -55.99 -54.09 38.11
CA ARG A 676 -55.89 -53.49 36.77
C ARG A 676 -55.38 -52.05 36.81
N ARG A 677 -55.84 -51.25 37.77
CA ARG A 677 -55.35 -49.87 37.98
C ARG A 677 -53.89 -49.84 38.44
N LEU A 678 -53.48 -50.77 39.32
CA LEU A 678 -52.09 -50.88 39.78
C LEU A 678 -51.14 -51.24 38.63
N GLU A 679 -51.54 -52.15 37.74
CA GLU A 679 -50.71 -52.57 36.61
C GLU A 679 -50.53 -51.47 35.55
N LEU A 680 -51.57 -50.67 35.30
CA LEU A 680 -51.47 -49.48 34.43
C LEU A 680 -50.56 -48.41 35.04
N ALA A 681 -50.66 -48.17 36.35
CA ALA A 681 -49.78 -47.24 37.05
C ALA A 681 -48.32 -47.71 37.07
N SER A 682 -48.05 -49.01 37.25
CA SER A 682 -46.69 -49.56 37.26
C SER A 682 -46.01 -49.47 35.89
N LYS A 683 -46.74 -49.75 34.81
CA LYS A 683 -46.25 -49.59 33.42
C LYS A 683 -45.96 -48.11 33.08
N GLY A 684 -46.80 -47.19 33.55
CA GLY A 684 -46.56 -45.75 33.42
C GLY A 684 -45.32 -45.27 34.19
N GLN A 685 -45.10 -45.81 35.39
CA GLN A 685 -43.93 -45.51 36.23
C GLN A 685 -42.63 -46.04 35.60
N GLN A 686 -42.64 -47.27 35.09
CA GLN A 686 -41.47 -47.87 34.42
C GLN A 686 -41.04 -47.08 33.18
N ARG A 687 -41.99 -46.60 32.37
CA ARG A 687 -41.68 -45.72 31.22
C ARG A 687 -41.02 -44.42 31.67
N LYS A 688 -41.55 -43.76 32.71
CA LYS A 688 -40.95 -42.54 33.27
C LYS A 688 -39.55 -42.80 33.84
N GLN A 689 -39.35 -43.93 34.52
CA GLN A 689 -38.05 -44.34 35.06
C GLN A 689 -37.01 -44.51 33.95
N ALA A 690 -37.37 -45.17 32.84
CA ALA A 690 -36.50 -45.36 31.69
C ALA A 690 -36.10 -44.02 31.02
N THR A 691 -37.06 -43.11 30.85
CA THR A 691 -36.79 -41.78 30.28
C THR A 691 -35.88 -40.95 31.19
N ILE A 692 -36.10 -40.95 32.50
CA ILE A 692 -35.24 -40.28 33.49
C ILE A 692 -33.83 -40.86 33.45
N MET A 693 -33.68 -42.18 33.30
CA MET A 693 -32.38 -42.83 33.22
C MET A 693 -31.62 -42.39 31.96
N ASN A 694 -32.28 -42.36 30.80
CA ASN A 694 -31.68 -41.87 29.56
C ASN A 694 -31.27 -40.39 29.62
N LEU A 695 -32.15 -39.52 30.12
CA LEU A 695 -31.85 -38.10 30.32
C LEU A 695 -30.70 -37.90 31.31
N SER A 696 -30.63 -38.71 32.38
CA SER A 696 -29.53 -38.63 33.35
C SER A 696 -28.19 -39.03 32.76
N THR A 697 -28.18 -40.00 31.84
CA THR A 697 -26.98 -40.43 31.12
C THR A 697 -26.53 -39.37 30.12
N GLN A 698 -27.46 -38.78 29.37
CA GLN A 698 -27.17 -37.66 28.46
C GLN A 698 -26.64 -36.43 29.21
N LEU A 699 -27.24 -36.07 30.34
CA LEU A 699 -26.76 -34.95 31.18
C LEU A 699 -25.37 -35.20 31.76
N LYS A 700 -25.04 -36.46 32.10
CA LYS A 700 -23.68 -36.82 32.53
C LYS A 700 -22.67 -36.66 31.40
N ALA A 701 -22.99 -37.12 30.19
CA ALA A 701 -22.13 -36.99 29.02
C ALA A 701 -21.92 -35.51 28.65
N GLN A 702 -22.99 -34.71 28.59
CA GLN A 702 -22.86 -33.27 28.32
C GLN A 702 -22.06 -32.54 29.40
N ARG A 703 -22.16 -32.96 30.67
CA ARG A 703 -21.37 -32.38 31.76
C ARG A 703 -19.89 -32.72 31.64
N THR A 704 -19.53 -33.93 31.22
CA THR A 704 -18.13 -34.28 30.95
C THR A 704 -17.58 -33.49 29.77
N ASP A 705 -18.36 -33.31 28.71
CA ASP A 705 -17.94 -32.51 27.54
C ASP A 705 -17.73 -31.04 27.92
N LEU A 706 -18.61 -30.48 28.75
CA LEU A 706 -18.50 -29.11 29.26
C LEU A 706 -17.24 -28.90 30.10
N VAL A 707 -16.85 -29.89 30.92
CA VAL A 707 -15.63 -29.83 31.72
C VAL A 707 -14.40 -29.88 30.82
N THR A 708 -14.40 -30.76 29.83
CA THR A 708 -13.30 -30.86 28.85
C THR A 708 -13.17 -29.57 28.05
N LEU A 709 -14.28 -29.02 27.54
CA LEU A 709 -14.28 -27.78 26.77
C LEU A 709 -13.80 -26.59 27.62
N LYS A 710 -14.23 -26.49 28.88
CA LYS A 710 -13.74 -25.46 29.82
C LYS A 710 -12.22 -25.58 30.04
N SER A 711 -11.69 -26.79 30.15
CA SER A 711 -10.24 -26.99 30.31
C SER A 711 -9.46 -26.57 29.06
N GLN A 712 -10.00 -26.83 27.85
CA GLN A 712 -9.38 -26.41 26.59
C GLN A 712 -9.42 -24.89 26.41
N VAL A 713 -10.54 -24.24 26.73
CA VAL A 713 -10.69 -22.77 26.68
C VAL A 713 -9.73 -22.11 27.68
N ALA A 714 -9.61 -22.65 28.91
CA ALA A 714 -8.67 -22.13 29.90
C ALA A 714 -7.21 -22.26 29.44
N ALA A 715 -6.84 -23.38 28.82
CA ALA A 715 -5.50 -23.58 28.25
C ALA A 715 -5.20 -22.59 27.11
N GLN A 716 -6.17 -22.33 26.23
CA GLN A 716 -6.03 -21.34 25.16
C GLN A 716 -5.97 -19.90 25.71
N GLN A 717 -6.78 -19.55 26.71
CA GLN A 717 -6.76 -18.24 27.37
C GLN A 717 -5.41 -17.92 28.02
N GLN A 718 -4.66 -18.92 28.50
CA GLN A 718 -3.32 -18.71 29.04
C GLN A 718 -2.25 -18.50 27.95
N GLN A 719 -2.47 -18.96 26.71
CA GLN A 719 -1.52 -18.77 25.61
C GLN A 719 -1.66 -17.40 24.92
N VAL A 720 -2.87 -16.84 24.85
CA VAL A 720 -3.15 -15.56 24.16
C VAL A 720 -2.28 -14.38 24.66
N PRO A 721 -2.08 -14.15 25.98
CA PRO A 721 -1.26 -13.04 26.48
C PRO A 721 0.21 -13.22 26.15
N VAL A 722 0.71 -14.46 26.18
CA VAL A 722 2.10 -14.78 25.87
C VAL A 722 2.38 -14.52 24.40
N LEU A 723 1.47 -14.95 23.52
CA LEU A 723 1.58 -14.73 22.08
C LEU A 723 1.45 -13.24 21.73
N ALA A 724 0.52 -12.52 22.39
CA ALA A 724 0.35 -11.09 22.23
C ALA A 724 1.61 -10.32 22.64
N LYS A 725 2.25 -10.69 23.75
CA LYS A 725 3.52 -10.08 24.20
C LYS A 725 4.65 -10.34 23.20
N GLN A 726 4.81 -11.57 22.74
CA GLN A 726 5.82 -11.91 21.72
C GLN A 726 5.62 -11.16 20.40
N LEU A 727 4.37 -10.97 19.98
CA LEU A 727 4.04 -10.21 18.77
C LEU A 727 4.35 -8.72 18.98
N THR A 728 4.01 -8.17 20.14
CA THR A 728 4.26 -6.76 20.47
C THR A 728 5.76 -6.46 20.52
N ASP A 729 6.57 -7.33 21.13
CA ASP A 729 8.03 -7.19 21.18
C ASP A 729 8.65 -7.28 19.77
N LYS A 730 8.16 -8.19 18.92
CA LYS A 730 8.57 -8.29 17.51
C LYS A 730 8.20 -7.04 16.70
N ILE A 731 7.01 -6.47 16.94
CA ILE A 731 6.57 -5.24 16.29
C ILE A 731 7.44 -4.07 16.74
N MET A 732 7.69 -3.90 18.04
CA MET A 732 8.57 -2.83 18.54
C MET A 732 9.99 -2.95 17.99
N GLN A 733 10.58 -4.15 17.93
CA GLN A 733 11.89 -4.34 17.29
C GLN A 733 11.90 -3.96 15.81
N ARG A 734 10.84 -4.27 15.07
CA ARG A 734 10.73 -3.90 13.64
C ARG A 734 10.57 -2.40 13.45
N VAL A 735 9.76 -1.75 14.31
CA VAL A 735 9.57 -0.30 14.31
C VAL A 735 10.89 0.42 14.65
N GLN A 736 11.63 -0.03 15.66
CA GLN A 736 12.92 0.54 16.01
C GLN A 736 13.95 0.37 14.88
N LYS A 737 14.05 -0.83 14.29
CA LYS A 737 14.92 -1.06 13.12
C LYS A 737 14.54 -0.20 11.92
N GLN A 738 13.25 0.05 11.70
CA GLN A 738 12.80 0.97 10.66
C GLN A 738 13.14 2.43 10.98
N ALA A 739 13.02 2.86 12.24
CA ALA A 739 13.38 4.21 12.66
C ALA A 739 14.89 4.47 12.50
N ASP A 740 15.73 3.51 12.91
CA ASP A 740 17.18 3.60 12.77
C ASP A 740 17.62 3.59 11.29
N ALA A 741 16.96 2.76 10.46
CA ALA A 741 17.17 2.76 9.01
C ALA A 741 16.76 4.09 8.36
N MET A 742 15.67 4.71 8.81
CA MET A 742 15.20 6.01 8.34
C MET A 742 16.19 7.13 8.70
N ALA A 743 16.75 7.11 9.91
CA ALA A 743 17.78 8.06 10.34
C ALA A 743 19.03 7.98 9.44
N GLY A 744 19.48 6.76 9.12
CA GLY A 744 20.59 6.55 8.18
C GLY A 744 20.31 7.08 6.77
N VAL A 745 19.07 7.00 6.28
CA VAL A 745 18.68 7.55 4.97
C VAL A 745 18.73 9.09 4.97
N VAL A 746 18.28 9.74 6.04
CA VAL A 746 18.34 11.21 6.17
C VAL A 746 19.79 11.69 6.18
N ASP A 747 20.70 10.98 6.86
CA ASP A 747 22.12 11.35 6.90
C ASP A 747 22.82 11.10 5.57
N ASN A 748 22.45 10.05 4.84
CA ASN A 748 22.92 9.81 3.48
C ASN A 748 22.44 10.91 2.53
N TYR A 749 21.17 11.31 2.62
CA TYR A 749 20.63 12.43 1.83
C TYR A 749 21.36 13.76 2.11
N LYS A 750 21.65 14.08 3.38
CA LYS A 750 22.44 15.27 3.75
C LYS A 750 23.84 15.22 3.14
N ARG A 751 24.49 14.05 3.16
CA ARG A 751 25.82 13.84 2.58
C ARG A 751 25.82 13.99 1.07
N GLU A 752 24.84 13.38 0.40
CA GLU A 752 24.66 13.46 -1.04
C GLU A 752 24.32 14.88 -1.50
N MET A 753 23.48 15.61 -0.76
CA MET A 753 23.21 17.03 -1.00
C MET A 753 24.46 17.89 -0.87
N LYS A 754 25.31 17.63 0.14
CA LYS A 754 26.60 18.33 0.31
C LYS A 754 27.54 18.04 -0.86
N GLU A 755 27.61 16.80 -1.32
CA GLU A 755 28.45 16.39 -2.45
C GLU A 755 27.93 16.93 -3.78
N ARG A 756 26.61 16.94 -4.00
CA ARG A 756 25.98 17.57 -5.17
C ARG A 756 26.28 19.07 -5.25
N LYS A 757 26.24 19.80 -4.13
CA LYS A 757 26.66 21.21 -4.07
C LYS A 757 28.14 21.38 -4.39
N ARG A 758 29.00 20.46 -3.92
CA ARG A 758 30.43 20.46 -4.23
C ARG A 758 30.68 20.21 -5.73
N LEU A 759 30.08 19.17 -6.29
CA LEU A 759 30.19 18.80 -7.70
C LEU A 759 29.62 19.88 -8.62
N PHE A 760 28.48 20.48 -8.26
CA PHE A 760 27.89 21.59 -9.01
C PHE A 760 28.86 22.77 -9.09
N ASN A 761 29.47 23.15 -7.96
CA ASN A 761 30.45 24.23 -7.94
C ASN A 761 31.73 23.87 -8.72
N LEU A 762 32.19 22.62 -8.63
CA LEU A 762 33.31 22.14 -9.43
C LEU A 762 33.02 22.21 -10.95
N VAL A 763 31.81 21.85 -11.38
CA VAL A 763 31.40 21.98 -12.80
C VAL A 763 31.40 23.44 -13.24
N GLN A 764 30.95 24.37 -12.38
CA GLN A 764 31.01 25.80 -12.70
C GLN A 764 32.47 26.31 -12.74
N GLU A 765 33.33 25.84 -11.83
CA GLU A 765 34.76 26.18 -11.82
C GLU A 765 35.47 25.66 -13.09
N LEU A 766 35.17 24.42 -13.51
CA LEU A 766 35.73 23.81 -14.72
C LEU A 766 35.27 24.51 -16.01
N LYS A 767 34.10 25.16 -16.00
CA LYS A 767 33.61 25.99 -17.12
C LYS A 767 34.27 27.37 -17.21
N GLY A 768 35.14 27.71 -16.27
CA GLY A 768 35.79 29.01 -16.20
C GLY A 768 34.97 30.05 -15.45
N ASN A 769 35.66 30.92 -14.72
CA ASN A 769 35.04 31.98 -13.91
C ASN A 769 34.48 33.13 -14.74
N ILE A 770 34.97 33.31 -15.98
CA ILE A 770 34.38 34.20 -16.98
C ILE A 770 33.90 33.36 -18.14
N ARG A 771 32.59 33.44 -18.42
CA ARG A 771 31.94 32.79 -19.56
C ARG A 771 31.45 33.86 -20.52
N VAL A 772 31.49 33.55 -21.81
CA VAL A 772 31.07 34.43 -22.89
C VAL A 772 30.09 33.70 -23.80
N LEU A 773 28.85 34.19 -23.84
CA LEU A 773 27.81 33.75 -24.75
C LEU A 773 27.69 34.78 -25.87
N CYS A 774 27.67 34.33 -27.12
CA CYS A 774 27.34 35.20 -28.25
C CYS A 774 25.86 35.05 -28.60
N ARG A 775 25.16 36.16 -28.79
CA ARG A 775 23.76 36.17 -29.24
C ARG A 775 23.60 37.07 -30.44
N VAL A 776 23.07 36.52 -31.53
CA VAL A 776 22.80 37.27 -32.74
C VAL A 776 21.29 37.44 -32.91
N ARG A 777 20.84 38.70 -32.94
CA ARG A 777 19.40 38.98 -33.07
C ARG A 777 18.88 38.68 -34.48
N PRO A 778 17.56 38.45 -34.65
CA PRO A 778 16.93 38.42 -35.97
C PRO A 778 17.10 39.74 -36.74
N ILE A 779 17.05 39.66 -38.07
CA ILE A 779 16.97 40.82 -38.95
C ILE A 779 15.58 41.48 -38.75
N SER A 780 15.56 42.78 -38.50
CA SER A 780 14.34 43.55 -38.28
C SER A 780 13.59 43.83 -39.59
N LYS A 781 12.29 44.12 -39.51
CA LYS A 781 11.45 44.42 -40.68
C LYS A 781 12.00 45.60 -41.51
N ASN A 782 12.54 46.62 -40.84
CA ASN A 782 13.11 47.79 -41.49
C ASN A 782 14.39 47.44 -42.28
N GLU A 783 15.25 46.59 -41.73
CA GLU A 783 16.48 46.13 -42.40
C GLU A 783 16.16 45.22 -43.60
N VAL A 784 15.12 44.39 -43.51
CA VAL A 784 14.62 43.62 -44.66
C VAL A 784 14.12 44.56 -45.77
N ALA A 785 13.37 45.61 -45.41
CA ALA A 785 12.87 46.60 -46.36
C ALA A 785 13.98 47.42 -47.02
N GLN A 786 15.09 47.67 -46.30
CA GLN A 786 16.28 48.35 -46.81
C GLN A 786 17.21 47.44 -47.63
N GLY A 787 16.90 46.14 -47.75
CA GLY A 787 17.69 45.18 -48.53
C GLY A 787 19.02 44.78 -47.88
N SER A 788 19.15 44.91 -46.55
CA SER A 788 20.37 44.55 -45.83
C SER A 788 20.72 43.07 -45.98
N LYS A 789 22.01 42.76 -46.15
CA LYS A 789 22.49 41.39 -46.36
C LYS A 789 23.00 40.77 -45.07
N MET A 790 22.74 39.47 -44.92
CA MET A 790 23.27 38.69 -43.80
C MET A 790 24.77 38.41 -43.99
N ILE A 791 25.57 38.71 -42.97
CA ILE A 791 27.04 38.56 -43.00
C ILE A 791 27.59 37.51 -42.04
N CYS A 792 26.74 36.93 -41.19
CA CYS A 792 27.14 35.93 -40.19
C CYS A 792 26.83 34.50 -40.65
N LYS A 793 27.64 33.52 -40.24
CA LYS A 793 27.33 32.09 -40.26
C LYS A 793 27.51 31.54 -38.86
N PHE A 794 26.67 30.58 -38.47
CA PHE A 794 26.61 30.07 -37.11
C PHE A 794 26.87 28.56 -37.06
N MET A 795 27.62 28.16 -36.04
CA MET A 795 27.75 26.81 -35.49
C MET A 795 27.53 26.91 -33.97
N PRO A 796 27.26 25.81 -33.24
CA PRO A 796 26.88 25.89 -31.81
C PRO A 796 27.87 26.65 -30.90
N GLU A 797 29.16 26.61 -31.21
CA GLU A 797 30.23 27.27 -30.43
C GLU A 797 31.02 28.28 -31.27
N GLU A 798 30.72 28.42 -32.57
CA GLU A 798 31.47 29.27 -33.48
C GLU A 798 30.56 30.23 -34.26
N ILE A 799 31.03 31.46 -34.42
CA ILE A 799 30.42 32.45 -35.31
C ILE A 799 31.45 32.93 -36.31
N THR A 800 31.06 32.96 -37.58
CA THR A 800 31.89 33.43 -38.69
C THR A 800 31.28 34.68 -39.30
N LEU A 801 32.08 35.75 -39.39
CA LEU A 801 31.69 37.00 -40.04
C LEU A 801 32.41 37.12 -41.40
N ALA A 802 31.66 37.39 -42.46
CA ALA A 802 32.19 37.77 -43.75
C ALA A 802 32.43 39.29 -43.78
N GLY A 803 33.69 39.72 -43.81
CA GLY A 803 34.07 41.13 -43.89
C GLY A 803 34.12 41.68 -45.31
N GLU A 804 34.31 42.99 -45.44
CA GLU A 804 34.52 43.65 -46.72
C GLU A 804 35.77 43.12 -47.43
N LYS A 805 35.69 42.95 -48.76
CA LYS A 805 36.73 42.35 -49.62
C LYS A 805 36.99 40.84 -49.41
N GLY A 806 36.05 40.11 -48.81
CA GLY A 806 36.09 38.64 -48.75
C GLY A 806 36.95 38.06 -47.62
N LYS A 807 37.44 38.88 -46.68
CA LYS A 807 38.10 38.39 -45.47
C LYS A 807 37.07 37.76 -44.53
N VAL A 808 37.21 36.46 -44.29
CA VAL A 808 36.34 35.71 -43.37
C VAL A 808 37.08 35.53 -42.04
N LYS A 809 36.43 35.86 -40.93
CA LYS A 809 36.97 35.62 -39.58
C LYS A 809 35.98 34.82 -38.74
N THR A 810 36.49 33.85 -37.99
CA THR A 810 35.71 33.01 -37.08
C THR A 810 36.14 33.26 -35.64
N TRP A 811 35.19 33.26 -34.71
CA TRP A 811 35.41 33.33 -33.27
C TRP A 811 34.70 32.16 -32.60
N GLU A 812 35.27 31.69 -31.48
CA GLU A 812 34.74 30.60 -30.67
C GLU A 812 34.34 31.12 -29.28
N PHE A 813 33.14 30.74 -28.84
CA PHE A 813 32.53 31.15 -27.57
C PHE A 813 31.98 29.94 -26.82
N ASP A 814 31.65 30.11 -25.53
CA ASP A 814 31.06 29.03 -24.73
C ASP A 814 29.69 28.58 -25.28
N HIS A 815 28.99 29.47 -25.97
CA HIS A 815 27.84 29.15 -26.81
C HIS A 815 27.54 30.29 -27.79
N VAL A 816 27.00 29.95 -28.97
CA VAL A 816 26.52 30.90 -29.97
C VAL A 816 25.03 30.69 -30.22
N PHE A 817 24.23 31.67 -29.82
CA PHE A 817 22.81 31.75 -30.10
C PHE A 817 22.58 32.45 -31.43
N ASP A 818 22.02 31.72 -32.39
CA ASP A 818 21.65 32.23 -33.70
C ASP A 818 20.34 33.05 -33.66
N MET A 819 19.89 33.50 -34.83
CA MET A 819 18.66 34.29 -34.97
C MET A 819 17.38 33.52 -34.62
N GLY A 820 17.41 32.18 -34.60
CA GLY A 820 16.28 31.33 -34.22
C GLY A 820 16.18 31.07 -32.72
N SER A 821 17.20 31.48 -31.96
CA SER A 821 17.33 31.13 -30.55
C SER A 821 16.41 31.94 -29.63
N THR A 822 15.73 31.26 -28.71
CA THR A 822 14.73 31.87 -27.82
C THR A 822 15.32 32.42 -26.51
N GLN A 823 14.54 33.24 -25.78
CA GLN A 823 14.92 33.71 -24.44
C GLN A 823 15.08 32.54 -23.45
N ASP A 824 14.25 31.52 -23.55
CA ASP A 824 14.32 30.31 -22.72
C ASP A 824 15.63 29.53 -22.96
N GLN A 825 16.02 29.35 -24.22
CA GLN A 825 17.26 28.68 -24.58
C GLN A 825 18.46 29.46 -24.03
N LEU A 826 18.46 30.79 -24.15
CA LEU A 826 19.48 31.63 -23.54
C LEU A 826 19.50 31.46 -22.02
N PHE A 827 18.35 31.59 -21.35
CA PHE A 827 18.26 31.53 -19.90
C PHE A 827 18.68 30.16 -19.34
N SER A 828 18.48 29.06 -20.09
CA SER A 828 18.94 27.73 -19.69
C SER A 828 20.46 27.67 -19.41
N GLN A 829 21.26 28.47 -20.13
CA GLN A 829 22.72 28.57 -19.92
C GLN A 829 23.09 29.51 -18.76
N VAL A 830 22.21 30.45 -18.43
CA VAL A 830 22.38 31.49 -17.40
C VAL A 830 21.91 31.00 -16.02
N LYS A 831 20.83 30.21 -15.97
CA LYS A 831 20.18 29.68 -14.76
C LYS A 831 21.16 29.09 -13.72
N PRO A 832 22.14 28.25 -14.09
CA PRO A 832 23.11 27.71 -13.12
C PRO A 832 23.94 28.79 -12.41
N LEU A 833 24.27 29.88 -13.10
CA LEU A 833 25.02 30.99 -12.51
C LEU A 833 24.16 31.75 -11.52
N VAL A 834 22.91 32.05 -11.88
CA VAL A 834 21.94 32.70 -10.98
C VAL A 834 21.78 31.91 -9.69
N THR A 835 21.63 30.59 -9.78
CA THR A 835 21.50 29.74 -8.57
C THR A 835 22.75 29.70 -7.70
N SER A 836 23.92 30.11 -8.20
CA SER A 836 25.15 30.15 -7.39
C SER A 836 25.09 31.20 -6.28
N ILE A 837 24.24 32.23 -6.38
CA ILE A 837 24.14 33.21 -5.29
C ILE A 837 23.55 32.61 -4.02
N LEU A 838 22.73 31.56 -4.16
CA LEU A 838 22.13 30.80 -3.05
C LEU A 838 23.21 30.11 -2.19
N ASP A 839 24.39 29.87 -2.76
CA ASP A 839 25.56 29.27 -2.13
C ASP A 839 26.54 30.34 -1.57
N GLY A 840 26.21 31.63 -1.68
CA GLY A 840 27.05 32.75 -1.22
C GLY A 840 28.09 33.24 -2.22
N PHE A 841 27.94 32.94 -3.51
CA PHE A 841 28.81 33.49 -4.55
C PHE A 841 28.33 34.86 -5.04
N SER A 842 29.29 35.70 -5.47
CA SER A 842 29.01 36.89 -6.25
C SER A 842 28.94 36.54 -7.74
N VAL A 843 27.89 36.99 -8.42
CA VAL A 843 27.61 36.69 -9.82
C VAL A 843 27.37 38.00 -10.57
N CYS A 844 27.96 38.14 -11.74
CA CYS A 844 27.75 39.28 -12.62
C CYS A 844 27.38 38.82 -14.01
N ILE A 845 26.25 39.30 -14.53
CA ILE A 845 25.79 39.01 -15.88
C ILE A 845 25.61 40.34 -16.59
N PHE A 846 26.33 40.55 -17.68
CA PHE A 846 26.22 41.79 -18.44
C PHE A 846 26.05 41.56 -19.95
N ALA A 847 25.20 42.35 -20.57
CA ALA A 847 25.03 42.37 -22.02
C ALA A 847 25.90 43.46 -22.65
N TYR A 848 26.62 43.14 -23.73
CA TYR A 848 27.54 44.06 -24.41
C TYR A 848 27.33 44.02 -25.93
N GLY A 849 27.43 45.18 -26.58
CA GLY A 849 27.33 45.34 -28.04
C GLY A 849 26.82 46.72 -28.45
N GLN A 850 26.76 47.00 -29.75
CA GLN A 850 26.28 48.28 -30.26
C GLN A 850 24.79 48.53 -29.95
N THR A 851 24.36 49.77 -30.06
CA THR A 851 22.93 50.12 -30.06
C THR A 851 22.17 49.38 -31.15
N GLY A 852 20.98 48.90 -30.80
CA GLY A 852 20.16 48.06 -31.67
C GLY A 852 20.63 46.61 -31.82
N SER A 853 21.68 46.13 -31.16
CA SER A 853 22.12 44.72 -31.27
C SER A 853 21.31 43.72 -30.44
N GLY A 854 20.39 44.19 -29.58
CA GLY A 854 19.52 43.34 -28.76
C GLY A 854 19.91 43.20 -27.28
N LYS A 855 20.73 44.09 -26.73
CA LYS A 855 21.12 44.10 -25.30
C LYS A 855 19.92 44.17 -24.34
N THR A 856 19.10 45.21 -24.47
CA THR A 856 17.90 45.39 -23.62
C THR A 856 16.86 44.28 -23.83
N PHE A 857 16.73 43.76 -25.06
CA PHE A 857 15.90 42.57 -25.31
C PHE A 857 16.42 41.35 -24.55
N THR A 858 17.73 41.18 -24.47
CA THR A 858 18.39 40.08 -23.75
C THR A 858 18.23 40.20 -22.24
N MET A 859 18.47 41.39 -21.68
CA MET A 859 18.43 41.61 -20.23
C MET A 859 17.00 41.74 -19.72
N SER A 860 16.20 42.64 -20.27
CA SER A 860 14.84 42.91 -19.77
C SER A 860 13.79 42.13 -20.56
N GLY A 861 13.86 42.18 -21.89
CA GLY A 861 12.83 41.63 -22.78
C GLY A 861 11.47 42.34 -22.62
N PRO A 862 10.55 42.16 -23.58
CA PRO A 862 9.17 42.61 -23.42
C PRO A 862 8.42 41.73 -22.40
N PRO A 863 7.32 42.21 -21.79
CA PRO A 863 6.55 41.44 -20.80
C PRO A 863 6.09 40.07 -21.29
N GLU A 864 5.76 39.96 -22.59
CA GLU A 864 5.31 38.71 -23.22
C GLU A 864 6.46 37.73 -23.48
N ASN A 865 7.70 38.22 -23.49
CA ASN A 865 8.90 37.40 -23.71
C ASN A 865 10.06 37.88 -22.81
N PRO A 866 9.97 37.64 -21.50
CA PRO A 866 10.88 38.21 -20.52
C PRO A 866 12.33 37.78 -20.76
N GLY A 867 13.26 38.69 -20.48
CA GLY A 867 14.70 38.47 -20.57
C GLY A 867 15.31 37.88 -19.30
N ILE A 868 16.63 37.98 -19.19
CA ILE A 868 17.41 37.44 -18.07
C ILE A 868 16.96 38.02 -16.71
N ASN A 869 16.62 39.31 -16.62
CA ASN A 869 16.27 39.99 -15.38
C ASN A 869 15.09 39.33 -14.67
N THR A 870 13.95 39.31 -15.35
CA THR A 870 12.70 38.72 -14.85
C THR A 870 12.86 37.23 -14.55
N ARG A 871 13.49 36.48 -15.47
CA ARG A 871 13.66 35.02 -15.32
C ARG A 871 14.60 34.66 -14.18
N SER A 872 15.65 35.45 -13.96
CA SER A 872 16.57 35.25 -12.84
C SER A 872 15.86 35.41 -11.50
N LEU A 873 15.01 36.44 -11.39
CA LEU A 873 14.22 36.68 -10.19
C LEU A 873 13.20 35.57 -9.96
N GLN A 874 12.46 35.15 -10.99
CA GLN A 874 11.54 34.01 -10.91
C GLN A 874 12.23 32.76 -10.35
N GLU A 875 13.37 32.39 -10.92
CA GLU A 875 14.16 31.25 -10.45
C GLU A 875 14.58 31.39 -8.98
N LEU A 876 15.04 32.57 -8.57
CA LEU A 876 15.47 32.80 -7.18
C LEU A 876 14.32 32.67 -6.18
N PHE A 877 13.14 33.20 -6.50
CA PHE A 877 11.97 33.09 -5.64
C PHE A 877 11.41 31.66 -5.61
N GLU A 878 11.41 30.94 -6.73
CA GLU A 878 11.06 29.51 -6.76
C GLU A 878 11.96 28.69 -5.83
N ARG A 879 13.29 28.87 -5.94
CA ARG A 879 14.26 28.17 -5.06
C ARG A 879 14.12 28.55 -3.61
N LYS A 880 13.83 29.83 -3.30
CA LYS A 880 13.55 30.30 -1.94
C LYS A 880 12.38 29.54 -1.33
N THR A 881 11.29 29.35 -2.07
CA THR A 881 10.10 28.62 -1.61
C THR A 881 10.40 27.13 -1.38
N GLU A 882 11.17 26.48 -2.26
CA GLU A 882 11.53 25.06 -2.12
C GLU A 882 12.36 24.77 -0.85
N ARG A 883 13.20 25.72 -0.41
CA ARG A 883 14.16 25.51 0.69
C ARG A 883 13.78 26.16 2.03
N VAL A 884 12.56 26.69 2.14
CA VAL A 884 12.07 27.43 3.33
C VAL A 884 12.13 26.63 4.64
N LYS A 885 12.13 25.29 4.58
CA LYS A 885 12.20 24.41 5.75
C LYS A 885 13.59 24.39 6.42
N GLU A 886 14.65 24.71 5.68
CA GLU A 886 16.05 24.60 6.11
C GLU A 886 16.82 25.93 6.03
N TYR A 887 16.24 26.93 5.37
CA TYR A 887 16.89 28.22 5.12
C TYR A 887 15.94 29.39 5.35
N GLN A 888 16.46 30.45 5.97
CA GLN A 888 15.83 31.74 6.08
C GLN A 888 16.53 32.72 5.12
N ASP A 889 15.80 33.14 4.08
CA ASP A 889 16.34 33.95 2.99
C ASP A 889 15.77 35.38 3.00
N GLU A 890 16.68 36.35 3.08
CA GLU A 890 16.40 37.77 2.94
C GLU A 890 16.93 38.25 1.58
N ILE A 891 16.04 38.79 0.75
CA ILE A 891 16.37 39.32 -0.57
C ILE A 891 16.18 40.83 -0.55
N THR A 892 17.19 41.57 -0.98
CA THR A 892 17.10 43.01 -1.19
C THR A 892 17.47 43.37 -2.62
N VAL A 893 16.81 44.40 -3.15
CA VAL A 893 16.95 44.84 -4.54
C VAL A 893 17.30 46.33 -4.58
N SER A 894 18.22 46.69 -5.46
CA SER A 894 18.51 48.08 -5.83
C SER A 894 18.62 48.22 -7.34
N ILE A 895 18.20 49.36 -7.88
CA ILE A 895 18.27 49.67 -9.30
C ILE A 895 18.96 51.02 -9.46
N MET A 896 20.04 51.05 -10.23
CA MET A 896 20.82 52.26 -10.47
C MET A 896 21.13 52.40 -11.97
N GLU A 897 21.42 53.63 -12.37
CA GLU A 897 22.01 53.92 -13.67
C GLU A 897 23.35 54.63 -13.53
N ILE A 898 24.25 54.35 -14.45
CA ILE A 898 25.49 55.11 -14.65
C ILE A 898 25.35 55.86 -15.96
N TYR A 899 25.20 57.16 -15.86
CA TYR A 899 25.10 58.07 -16.99
C TYR A 899 26.14 59.17 -16.83
N ASN A 900 26.95 59.39 -17.87
CA ASN A 900 27.98 60.42 -17.86
C ASN A 900 28.95 60.31 -16.66
N GLU A 901 29.35 59.07 -16.31
CA GLU A 901 30.19 58.71 -15.15
C GLU A 901 29.59 59.02 -13.76
N GLN A 902 28.35 59.50 -13.70
CA GLN A 902 27.61 59.74 -12.47
C GLN A 902 26.64 58.59 -12.19
N ILE A 903 26.61 58.14 -10.93
CA ILE A 903 25.66 57.13 -10.47
C ILE A 903 24.39 57.83 -10.01
N ARG A 904 23.25 57.32 -10.45
CA ARG A 904 21.92 57.77 -10.03
C ARG A 904 21.10 56.60 -9.54
N ASP A 905 20.37 56.84 -8.48
CA ASP A 905 19.42 55.90 -7.90
C ASP A 905 18.08 55.97 -8.66
N LEU A 906 17.64 54.85 -9.22
CA LEU A 906 16.38 54.78 -9.96
C LEU A 906 15.17 54.46 -9.06
N LEU A 907 15.39 54.13 -7.78
CA LEU A 907 14.33 53.81 -6.81
C LEU A 907 14.06 54.93 -5.81
N ALA A 908 14.95 55.93 -5.70
CA ALA A 908 14.78 57.08 -4.81
C ALA A 908 13.43 57.80 -5.04
N GLN A 909 12.88 58.38 -3.97
CA GLN A 909 11.68 59.23 -4.02
C GLN A 909 12.02 60.66 -4.45
N ASP A 910 13.20 61.15 -4.04
CA ASP A 910 13.69 62.48 -4.35
C ASP A 910 14.76 62.45 -5.45
N ALA A 911 14.53 63.22 -6.51
CA ALA A 911 15.45 63.39 -7.65
C ALA A 911 16.75 64.14 -7.30
N SER A 912 16.95 64.54 -6.04
CA SER A 912 18.14 65.24 -5.53
C SER A 912 19.32 64.30 -5.21
N SER A 913 19.08 63.00 -5.12
CA SER A 913 20.10 61.96 -4.85
C SER A 913 20.94 61.61 -6.10
N THR A 914 21.31 62.61 -6.89
CA THR A 914 22.16 62.46 -8.08
C THR A 914 23.63 62.59 -7.70
N ASN A 915 24.51 61.79 -8.33
CA ASN A 915 25.97 61.78 -8.15
C ASN A 915 26.45 60.98 -6.93
N LEU A 916 25.91 59.77 -6.75
CA LEU A 916 26.44 58.81 -5.80
C LEU A 916 27.84 58.32 -6.27
N GLN A 917 28.69 57.97 -5.32
CA GLN A 917 30.06 57.50 -5.60
C GLN A 917 30.29 56.10 -5.06
N VAL A 918 31.04 55.29 -5.80
CA VAL A 918 31.45 53.95 -5.34
C VAL A 918 32.48 54.10 -4.21
N ARG A 919 32.28 53.37 -3.11
CA ARG A 919 33.25 53.23 -2.02
C ARG A 919 33.56 51.75 -1.78
N GLN A 920 34.74 51.49 -1.22
CA GLN A 920 35.16 50.15 -0.84
C GLN A 920 34.68 49.86 0.59
N GLY A 921 34.02 48.72 0.79
CA GLY A 921 33.52 48.26 2.08
C GLY A 921 34.08 46.89 2.48
N PRO A 922 33.69 46.39 3.67
CA PRO A 922 34.18 45.10 4.20
C PRO A 922 33.78 43.89 3.34
N THR A 923 32.67 44.00 2.60
CA THR A 923 32.12 42.94 1.74
C THR A 923 32.28 43.24 0.26
N GLY A 924 33.21 44.13 -0.09
CA GLY A 924 33.44 44.62 -1.45
C GLY A 924 32.95 46.04 -1.69
N ASN A 925 32.96 46.46 -2.94
CA ASN A 925 32.55 47.79 -3.37
C ASN A 925 31.03 47.97 -3.26
N PHE A 926 30.61 49.15 -2.81
CA PHE A 926 29.20 49.51 -2.63
C PHE A 926 28.99 51.00 -2.90
N VAL A 927 27.74 51.40 -3.08
CA VAL A 927 27.35 52.79 -3.31
C VAL A 927 26.62 53.30 -2.06
N PRO A 928 27.25 54.13 -1.21
CA PRO A 928 26.60 54.71 -0.05
C PRO A 928 25.43 55.60 -0.48
N GLY A 929 24.31 55.53 0.24
CA GLY A 929 23.11 56.31 -0.06
C GLY A 929 22.24 55.75 -1.19
N LEU A 930 22.59 54.60 -1.78
CA LEU A 930 21.73 53.89 -2.72
C LEU A 930 20.54 53.27 -2.00
N THR A 931 19.33 53.47 -2.52
CA THR A 931 18.10 52.86 -2.01
C THR A 931 18.16 51.35 -2.19
N VAL A 932 18.08 50.62 -1.08
CA VAL A 932 18.03 49.16 -1.02
C VAL A 932 16.69 48.76 -0.44
N VAL A 933 15.87 48.08 -1.24
CA VAL A 933 14.50 47.70 -0.87
C VAL A 933 14.46 46.21 -0.54
N PRO A 934 14.08 45.80 0.69
CA PRO A 934 13.80 44.41 1.00
C PRO A 934 12.52 43.97 0.30
N VAL A 935 12.53 42.76 -0.27
CA VAL A 935 11.41 42.22 -1.05
C VAL A 935 11.03 40.83 -0.58
N GLN A 936 9.73 40.59 -0.44
CA GLN A 936 9.21 39.28 0.01
C GLN A 936 8.57 38.49 -1.13
N THR A 937 8.00 39.18 -2.12
CA THR A 937 7.29 38.58 -3.24
C THR A 937 7.87 39.00 -4.59
N LEU A 938 7.67 38.16 -5.60
CA LEU A 938 8.10 38.46 -6.97
C LEU A 938 7.38 39.71 -7.54
N ASN A 939 6.11 39.93 -7.16
CA ASN A 939 5.32 41.07 -7.63
C ASN A 939 5.89 42.42 -7.16
N GLU A 940 6.38 42.49 -5.92
CA GLU A 940 7.06 43.70 -5.42
C GLU A 940 8.27 44.05 -6.30
N VAL A 941 9.04 43.05 -6.73
CA VAL A 941 10.20 43.27 -7.60
C VAL A 941 9.80 43.77 -8.98
N PHE A 942 8.70 43.26 -9.55
CA PHE A 942 8.19 43.76 -10.83
C PHE A 942 7.74 45.22 -10.75
N GLU A 943 7.10 45.63 -9.65
CA GLU A 943 6.75 47.04 -9.43
C GLU A 943 8.00 47.91 -9.27
N LEU A 944 9.04 47.43 -8.59
CA LEU A 944 10.33 48.14 -8.50
C LEU A 944 11.01 48.29 -9.86
N ILE A 945 11.04 47.25 -10.69
CA ILE A 945 11.58 47.32 -12.05
C ILE A 945 10.79 48.31 -12.91
N LYS A 946 9.46 48.27 -12.83
CA LYS A 946 8.57 49.19 -13.55
C LYS A 946 8.80 50.64 -13.11
N ARG A 947 8.93 50.89 -11.81
CA ARG A 947 9.27 52.20 -11.24
C ARG A 947 10.65 52.68 -11.69
N GLY A 948 11.66 51.83 -11.59
CA GLY A 948 13.03 52.15 -12.03
C GLY A 948 13.10 52.49 -13.52
N ASN A 949 12.40 51.73 -14.36
CA ASN A 949 12.29 52.01 -15.79
C ASN A 949 11.55 53.33 -16.06
N LYS A 950 10.46 53.61 -15.35
CA LYS A 950 9.73 54.89 -15.46
C LYS A 950 10.65 56.07 -15.13
N ASN A 951 11.36 56.00 -14.01
CA ASN A 951 12.31 57.03 -13.56
C ASN A 951 13.48 57.20 -14.55
N ARG A 952 13.94 56.11 -15.16
CA ARG A 952 14.94 56.12 -16.23
C ARG A 952 14.43 56.82 -17.50
N SER A 953 13.12 56.75 -17.79
CA SER A 953 12.52 57.40 -18.98
C SER A 953 12.10 58.86 -18.77
N THR A 954 11.67 59.28 -17.58
CA THR A 954 11.16 60.65 -17.32
C THR A 954 12.23 61.75 -17.38
N HIS A 955 13.51 61.39 -17.31
CA HIS A 955 14.64 62.32 -17.42
C HIS A 955 15.15 62.48 -18.88
N ALA A 956 14.46 61.87 -19.85
CA ALA A 956 14.74 62.05 -21.27
C ALA A 956 14.15 63.39 -21.75
N THR A 957 15.01 64.31 -22.18
CA THR A 957 14.58 65.37 -23.11
C THR A 957 14.22 64.72 -24.46
N ASP A 958 13.24 65.30 -25.17
CA ASP A 958 12.49 64.80 -26.36
C ASP A 958 13.31 64.33 -27.60
N MET A 959 14.61 64.06 -27.47
CA MET A 959 15.51 63.77 -28.59
C MET A 959 16.46 62.56 -28.44
N ASN A 960 16.41 61.75 -27.38
CA ASN A 960 17.39 60.66 -27.17
C ASN A 960 16.76 59.29 -26.85
N GLU A 961 17.20 58.24 -27.56
CA GLU A 961 16.99 56.83 -27.20
C GLU A 961 17.83 56.49 -25.95
N HIS A 962 17.36 56.86 -24.75
CA HIS A 962 18.12 56.86 -23.50
C HIS A 962 18.75 55.51 -23.10
N SER A 963 18.13 54.39 -23.49
CA SER A 963 18.66 53.03 -23.21
C SER A 963 20.01 52.75 -23.86
N SER A 964 20.35 53.46 -24.95
CA SER A 964 21.64 53.34 -25.65
C SER A 964 22.79 54.06 -24.95
N ARG A 965 22.49 54.98 -24.02
CA ARG A 965 23.44 55.98 -23.52
C ARG A 965 23.72 55.94 -22.02
N SER A 966 23.03 55.08 -21.27
CA SER A 966 23.31 54.84 -19.86
C SER A 966 23.43 53.35 -19.57
N HIS A 967 24.31 52.98 -18.64
CA HIS A 967 24.38 51.61 -18.12
C HIS A 967 23.33 51.43 -17.05
N SER A 968 22.48 50.42 -17.18
CA SER A 968 21.49 50.08 -16.15
C SER A 968 21.96 48.86 -15.37
N ILE A 969 21.90 48.96 -14.05
CA ILE A 969 22.38 47.92 -13.14
C ILE A 969 21.26 47.59 -12.17
N LEU A 970 20.76 46.36 -12.28
CA LEU A 970 19.88 45.74 -11.30
C LEU A 970 20.75 44.89 -10.37
N SER A 971 20.77 45.24 -9.09
CA SER A 971 21.56 44.56 -8.06
C SER A 971 20.62 43.83 -7.10
N ILE A 972 20.85 42.54 -6.92
CA ILE A 972 20.13 41.70 -5.95
C ILE A 972 21.14 41.22 -4.92
N GLN A 973 20.84 41.41 -3.64
CA GLN A 973 21.61 40.83 -2.55
C GLN A 973 20.74 39.79 -1.84
N LEU A 974 21.33 38.63 -1.57
CA LEU A 974 20.70 37.53 -0.88
C LEU A 974 21.51 37.21 0.36
N LYS A 975 20.89 37.31 1.54
CA LYS A 975 21.42 36.72 2.77
C LYS A 975 20.62 35.47 3.08
N SER A 976 21.31 34.35 3.23
CA SER A 976 20.71 33.04 3.44
C SER A 976 21.26 32.44 4.73
N LEU A 977 20.43 32.33 5.76
CA LEU A 977 20.76 31.66 7.02
C LEU A 977 20.30 30.20 6.95
N ASN A 978 21.23 29.26 7.06
CA ASN A 978 20.88 27.87 7.27
C ASN A 978 20.53 27.65 8.75
N ILE A 979 19.27 27.34 9.05
CA ILE A 979 18.77 27.21 10.44
C ILE A 979 19.31 25.96 11.14
N VAL A 980 19.81 24.96 10.40
CA VAL A 980 20.36 23.71 10.94
C VAL A 980 21.83 23.88 11.33
N THR A 981 22.60 24.61 10.52
CA THR A 981 24.06 24.76 10.72
C THR A 981 24.45 26.11 11.30
N ASN A 982 23.52 27.06 11.44
CA ASN A 982 23.79 28.47 11.82
C ASN A 982 24.86 29.15 10.94
N VAL A 983 24.87 28.79 9.65
CA VAL A 983 25.80 29.35 8.67
C VAL A 983 25.05 30.37 7.82
N VAL A 984 25.58 31.58 7.74
CA VAL A 984 25.06 32.68 6.92
C VAL A 984 25.87 32.75 5.62
N ALA A 985 25.20 32.59 4.49
CA ALA A 985 25.77 32.82 3.16
C ALA A 985 25.27 34.16 2.60
N SER A 986 26.15 34.95 1.97
CA SER A 986 25.81 36.25 1.39
C SER A 986 26.14 36.29 -0.11
N GLY A 987 25.12 36.20 -0.96
CA GLY A 987 25.25 36.26 -2.41
C GLY A 987 24.94 37.64 -2.97
N LYS A 988 25.65 38.05 -4.03
CA LYS A 988 25.37 39.28 -4.79
C LYS A 988 25.17 38.94 -6.26
N LEU A 989 24.10 39.43 -6.88
CA LEU A 989 23.84 39.28 -8.31
C LEU A 989 23.77 40.66 -8.97
N PHE A 990 24.66 40.92 -9.90
CA PHE A 990 24.63 42.10 -10.76
C PHE A 990 24.12 41.72 -12.13
N LEU A 991 23.02 42.36 -12.55
CA LEU A 991 22.43 42.22 -13.88
C LEU A 991 22.57 43.57 -14.60
N VAL A 992 23.47 43.61 -15.58
CA VAL A 992 23.93 44.86 -16.18
C VAL A 992 23.53 44.93 -17.66
N ASP A 993 22.76 45.95 -18.03
CA ASP A 993 22.49 46.34 -19.41
C ASP A 993 23.41 47.52 -19.76
N LEU A 994 24.51 47.24 -20.48
CA LEU A 994 25.49 48.26 -20.82
C LEU A 994 24.96 49.19 -21.92
N ALA A 995 25.50 50.41 -21.95
CA ALA A 995 25.31 51.35 -23.05
C ALA A 995 25.87 50.78 -24.38
N GLY A 996 25.51 51.45 -25.49
CA GLY A 996 26.01 51.12 -26.82
C GLY A 996 27.53 51.22 -26.92
N SER A 997 28.15 50.20 -27.53
CA SER A 997 29.61 50.15 -27.77
C SER A 997 30.06 50.80 -29.09
N GLU A 998 29.16 51.46 -29.81
CA GLU A 998 29.45 52.07 -31.10
C GLU A 998 30.48 53.20 -31.01
N ARG A 999 31.29 53.32 -32.07
CA ARG A 999 32.33 54.35 -32.14
C ARG A 999 31.75 55.74 -32.37
N LEU A 1000 32.38 56.76 -31.78
CA LEU A 1000 32.02 58.18 -31.93
C LEU A 1000 31.92 58.63 -33.40
N SER A 1001 32.74 58.05 -34.28
CA SER A 1001 32.71 58.36 -35.71
C SER A 1001 31.38 58.03 -36.40
N LYS A 1002 30.61 57.08 -35.84
CA LYS A 1002 29.32 56.64 -36.37
C LYS A 1002 28.13 57.48 -35.86
N THR A 1003 28.33 58.24 -34.78
CA THR A 1003 27.24 58.98 -34.10
C THR A 1003 27.04 60.40 -34.62
N GLY A 1004 28.04 60.99 -35.30
CA GLY A 1004 27.96 62.36 -35.83
C GLY A 1004 27.69 63.44 -34.77
N ALA A 1005 28.03 63.16 -33.50
CA ALA A 1005 27.68 64.02 -32.38
C ALA A 1005 28.59 65.24 -32.25
N GLU A 1006 28.01 66.43 -32.07
CA GLU A 1006 28.72 67.70 -31.88
C GLU A 1006 28.43 68.34 -30.50
N GLY A 1007 29.31 69.23 -30.04
CA GLY A 1007 29.12 70.03 -28.83
C GLY A 1007 28.91 69.21 -27.55
N GLN A 1008 27.81 69.45 -26.83
CA GLN A 1008 27.52 68.80 -25.55
C GLN A 1008 27.21 67.30 -25.71
N ARG A 1009 26.65 66.88 -26.86
CA ARG A 1009 26.43 65.46 -27.21
C ARG A 1009 27.74 64.71 -27.46
N LEU A 1010 28.77 65.39 -27.96
CA LEU A 1010 30.09 64.80 -28.12
C LEU A 1010 30.71 64.49 -26.75
N LYS A 1011 30.62 65.41 -25.78
CA LYS A 1011 31.10 65.18 -24.40
C LYS A 1011 30.37 64.03 -23.72
N GLU A 1012 29.05 63.94 -23.90
CA GLU A 1012 28.22 62.83 -23.41
C GLU A 1012 28.67 61.50 -24.02
N ALA A 1013 28.78 61.42 -25.35
CA ALA A 1013 29.22 60.22 -26.06
C ALA A 1013 30.66 59.81 -25.69
N GLN A 1014 31.55 60.78 -25.45
CA GLN A 1014 32.90 60.54 -24.94
C GLN A 1014 32.88 59.88 -23.55
N ASN A 1015 32.03 60.35 -22.64
CA ASN A 1015 31.93 59.78 -21.29
C ASN A 1015 31.28 58.39 -21.27
N ILE A 1016 30.33 58.12 -22.16
CA ILE A 1016 29.77 56.77 -22.35
C ILE A 1016 30.87 55.82 -22.83
N ASN A 1017 31.62 56.24 -23.87
CA ASN A 1017 32.71 55.43 -24.39
C ASN A 1017 33.89 55.32 -23.41
N LYS A 1018 34.09 56.28 -22.51
CA LYS A 1018 35.09 56.20 -21.43
C LYS A 1018 34.85 54.98 -20.54
N SER A 1019 33.62 54.76 -20.10
CA SER A 1019 33.27 53.63 -19.24
C SER A 1019 33.49 52.26 -19.92
N LEU A 1020 33.13 52.13 -21.20
CA LEU A 1020 33.34 50.91 -21.98
C LEU A 1020 34.80 50.71 -22.38
N SER A 1021 35.55 51.79 -22.61
CA SER A 1021 36.99 51.74 -22.87
C SER A 1021 37.73 51.28 -21.61
N ALA A 1022 37.41 51.85 -20.45
CA ALA A 1022 37.94 51.41 -19.17
C ALA A 1022 37.63 49.94 -18.88
N LEU A 1023 36.42 49.47 -19.21
CA LEU A 1023 36.06 48.05 -19.12
C LEU A 1023 36.94 47.19 -20.03
N GLY A 1024 37.21 47.66 -21.25
CA GLY A 1024 38.15 47.03 -22.18
C GLY A 1024 39.59 46.97 -21.64
N ASP A 1025 40.06 48.05 -21.01
CA ASP A 1025 41.39 48.12 -20.40
C ASP A 1025 41.51 47.14 -19.23
N VAL A 1026 40.49 47.05 -18.37
CA VAL A 1026 40.44 46.09 -17.26
C VAL A 1026 40.50 44.66 -17.79
N ILE A 1027 39.71 44.32 -18.82
CA ILE A 1027 39.69 42.99 -19.43
C ILE A 1027 41.04 42.69 -20.09
N ALA A 1028 41.63 43.65 -20.81
CA ALA A 1028 42.92 43.47 -21.48
C ALA A 1028 44.07 43.29 -20.46
N ALA A 1029 44.08 44.06 -19.37
CA ALA A 1029 45.04 43.93 -18.28
C ALA A 1029 44.91 42.56 -17.60
N ARG A 1030 43.68 42.06 -17.40
CA ARG A 1030 43.42 40.74 -16.83
C ARG A 1030 43.80 39.60 -17.76
N ALA A 1031 43.46 39.67 -19.04
CA ALA A 1031 43.85 38.68 -20.04
C ALA A 1031 45.39 38.58 -20.16
N SER A 1032 46.07 39.71 -20.04
CA SER A 1032 47.55 39.80 -20.06
C SER A 1032 48.21 39.53 -18.70
N LYS A 1033 47.43 39.17 -17.67
CA LYS A 1033 47.88 38.91 -16.29
C LYS A 1033 48.75 40.04 -15.71
N GLN A 1034 48.41 41.30 -16.00
CA GLN A 1034 49.12 42.46 -15.46
C GLN A 1034 48.96 42.58 -13.93
N LYS A 1035 50.03 43.01 -13.24
CA LYS A 1035 50.03 43.18 -11.77
C LYS A 1035 49.04 44.25 -11.31
N HIS A 1036 48.92 45.34 -12.06
CA HIS A 1036 47.97 46.42 -11.79
C HIS A 1036 46.83 46.37 -12.81
N VAL A 1037 45.59 46.36 -12.32
CA VAL A 1037 44.38 46.37 -13.15
C VAL A 1037 43.61 47.68 -12.89
N PRO A 1038 43.32 48.48 -13.92
CA PRO A 1038 42.88 49.87 -13.75
C PRO A 1038 41.37 50.01 -13.47
N TYR A 1039 40.85 49.36 -12.42
CA TYR A 1039 39.43 49.39 -12.08
C TYR A 1039 38.88 50.79 -11.78
N ARG A 1040 39.73 51.71 -11.30
CA ARG A 1040 39.33 53.08 -10.93
C ARG A 1040 39.16 54.04 -12.11
N ASN A 1041 39.46 53.61 -13.35
CA ASN A 1041 39.36 54.47 -14.53
C ASN A 1041 37.91 54.87 -14.88
N SER A 1042 36.92 54.14 -14.36
CA SER A 1042 35.50 54.44 -14.52
C SER A 1042 34.69 54.02 -13.29
N SER A 1043 33.58 54.74 -13.04
CA SER A 1043 32.59 54.36 -12.02
C SER A 1043 32.04 52.95 -12.23
N LEU A 1044 31.85 52.51 -13.49
CA LEU A 1044 31.36 51.18 -13.84
C LEU A 1044 32.36 50.09 -13.45
N THR A 1045 33.62 50.23 -13.87
CA THR A 1045 34.67 49.25 -13.59
C THR A 1045 35.03 49.21 -12.11
N TYR A 1046 34.89 50.33 -11.41
CA TYR A 1046 35.13 50.38 -9.98
C TYR A 1046 34.00 49.70 -9.22
N LEU A 1047 32.73 49.93 -9.60
CA LEU A 1047 31.59 49.21 -9.02
C LEU A 1047 31.68 47.70 -9.26
N LEU A 1048 32.05 47.30 -10.48
CA LEU A 1048 32.16 45.90 -10.88
C LEU A 1048 33.52 45.27 -10.56
N GLN A 1049 34.38 45.92 -9.77
CA GLN A 1049 35.72 45.40 -9.47
C GLN A 1049 35.67 43.99 -8.87
N ASP A 1050 34.76 43.74 -7.94
CA ASP A 1050 34.61 42.42 -7.30
C ASP A 1050 34.02 41.39 -8.27
N ALA A 1051 33.12 41.85 -9.14
CA ALA A 1051 32.51 41.08 -10.23
C ALA A 1051 33.50 40.77 -11.39
N LEU A 1052 34.49 41.59 -11.61
CA LEU A 1052 35.51 41.43 -12.66
C LEU A 1052 36.87 41.03 -12.05
N GLY A 1053 36.86 40.60 -10.79
CA GLY A 1053 37.98 40.15 -9.99
C GLY A 1053 37.81 38.70 -9.53
N GLY A 1054 38.82 38.16 -8.82
CA GLY A 1054 38.96 36.70 -8.59
C GLY A 1054 37.84 36.00 -7.81
N ASP A 1055 36.97 36.74 -7.13
CA ASP A 1055 36.02 36.17 -6.16
C ASP A 1055 34.58 36.01 -6.70
N SER A 1056 34.37 36.10 -8.01
CA SER A 1056 33.04 36.10 -8.63
C SER A 1056 32.93 35.24 -9.89
N LYS A 1057 31.69 34.88 -10.23
CA LYS A 1057 31.34 34.20 -11.47
C LYS A 1057 30.71 35.19 -12.44
N THR A 1058 31.33 35.37 -13.60
CA THR A 1058 30.95 36.42 -14.54
C THR A 1058 30.56 35.87 -15.89
N LEU A 1059 29.46 36.40 -16.43
CA LEU A 1059 28.91 36.05 -17.72
C LEU A 1059 28.75 37.30 -18.58
N MET A 1060 29.44 37.30 -19.72
CA MET A 1060 29.21 38.27 -20.77
C MET A 1060 28.25 37.69 -21.80
N VAL A 1061 27.20 38.42 -22.16
CA VAL A 1061 26.36 38.13 -23.33
C VAL A 1061 26.67 39.15 -24.43
N ALA A 1062 27.48 38.72 -25.40
CA ALA A 1062 27.85 39.51 -26.57
C ALA A 1062 26.70 39.56 -27.59
N CYS A 1063 25.99 40.68 -27.64
CA CYS A 1063 24.86 40.90 -28.53
C CYS A 1063 25.32 41.52 -29.86
N ALA A 1064 25.11 40.80 -30.96
CA ALA A 1064 25.59 41.17 -32.30
C ALA A 1064 24.46 41.30 -33.32
N SER A 1065 24.71 42.09 -34.38
CA SER A 1065 23.80 42.31 -35.49
C SER A 1065 24.21 41.45 -36.69
N PRO A 1066 23.28 40.79 -37.40
CA PRO A 1066 23.63 39.89 -38.52
C PRO A 1066 23.85 40.61 -39.86
N VAL A 1067 23.71 41.94 -39.92
CA VAL A 1067 23.59 42.72 -41.17
C VAL A 1067 24.88 43.45 -41.57
N ASP A 1068 25.07 43.60 -42.88
CA ASP A 1068 26.24 44.20 -43.53
C ASP A 1068 26.62 45.61 -43.06
N TYR A 1069 25.67 46.54 -42.95
CA TYR A 1069 25.96 47.91 -42.49
C TYR A 1069 26.42 48.00 -41.01
N ASN A 1070 26.27 46.91 -40.24
CA ASN A 1070 26.76 46.77 -38.86
C ASN A 1070 27.99 45.85 -38.77
N SER A 1071 28.62 45.49 -39.89
CA SER A 1071 29.75 44.56 -39.94
C SER A 1071 30.93 44.97 -39.05
N GLU A 1072 31.35 46.24 -39.10
CA GLU A 1072 32.48 46.75 -38.32
C GLU A 1072 32.24 46.69 -36.81
N GLU A 1073 31.04 47.06 -36.38
CA GLU A 1073 30.64 47.09 -34.97
C GLU A 1073 30.43 45.67 -34.42
N THR A 1074 29.89 44.77 -35.27
CA THR A 1074 29.79 43.34 -34.98
C THR A 1074 31.19 42.74 -34.83
N PHE A 1075 32.12 43.07 -35.72
CA PHE A 1075 33.53 42.65 -35.62
C PHE A 1075 34.18 43.14 -34.31
N CYS A 1076 33.93 44.39 -33.91
CA CYS A 1076 34.43 44.94 -32.65
C CYS A 1076 33.84 44.19 -31.44
N THR A 1077 32.54 43.95 -31.44
CA THR A 1077 31.82 43.20 -30.39
C THR A 1077 32.39 41.79 -30.22
N LEU A 1078 32.59 41.06 -31.32
CA LEU A 1078 33.11 39.69 -31.29
C LEU A 1078 34.59 39.63 -30.85
N ASN A 1079 35.43 40.59 -31.26
CA ASN A 1079 36.80 40.66 -30.76
C ASN A 1079 36.88 41.00 -29.27
N PHE A 1080 36.03 41.91 -28.80
CA PHE A 1080 35.94 42.21 -27.38
C PHE A 1080 35.54 40.97 -26.59
N ALA A 1081 34.48 40.30 -27.02
CA ALA A 1081 33.99 39.05 -26.43
C ALA A 1081 35.07 37.96 -26.37
N ALA A 1082 35.84 37.78 -27.45
CA ALA A 1082 36.89 36.77 -27.49
C ALA A 1082 38.05 37.09 -26.53
N ARG A 1083 38.40 38.38 -26.36
CA ARG A 1083 39.36 38.79 -25.33
C ARG A 1083 38.83 38.54 -23.92
N THR A 1084 37.56 38.84 -23.66
CA THR A 1084 36.91 38.58 -22.37
C THR A 1084 36.94 37.09 -22.01
N ARG A 1085 36.70 36.20 -22.99
CA ARG A 1085 36.75 34.74 -22.78
C ARG A 1085 38.15 34.24 -22.37
N SER A 1086 39.21 34.89 -22.85
CA SER A 1086 40.59 34.52 -22.53
C SER A 1086 41.05 34.93 -21.12
N VAL A 1087 40.22 35.64 -20.37
CA VAL A 1087 40.54 36.06 -19.00
C VAL A 1087 40.36 34.89 -18.05
N GLU A 1088 41.47 34.41 -17.49
CA GLU A 1088 41.47 33.47 -16.37
C GLU A 1088 41.37 34.24 -15.04
N MET A 1089 40.33 33.99 -14.25
CA MET A 1089 40.25 34.47 -12.87
C MET A 1089 40.59 33.35 -11.88
N GLY A 1090 41.11 33.71 -10.71
CA GLY A 1090 41.33 32.77 -9.60
C GLY A 1090 40.03 32.11 -9.11
N LYS A 1091 40.14 31.13 -8.21
CA LYS A 1091 38.97 30.39 -7.70
C LYS A 1091 37.98 31.35 -7.03
N ALA A 1092 36.71 31.34 -7.46
CA ALA A 1092 35.67 32.15 -6.85
C ALA A 1092 35.49 31.79 -5.36
N THR A 1093 35.47 32.80 -4.49
CA THR A 1093 35.41 32.63 -3.04
C THR A 1093 33.96 32.76 -2.55
N LYS A 1094 33.55 31.90 -1.60
CA LYS A 1094 32.21 31.97 -1.00
C LYS A 1094 32.20 32.97 0.15
N ASN A 1095 31.20 33.84 0.19
CA ASN A 1095 30.97 34.73 1.32
C ASN A 1095 30.10 34.02 2.36
N VAL A 1096 30.76 33.42 3.35
CA VAL A 1096 30.10 32.63 4.40
C VAL A 1096 30.63 33.05 5.77
N ALA A 1097 29.73 33.22 6.73
CA ALA A 1097 30.05 33.52 8.12
C ALA A 1097 29.22 32.63 9.07
N GLN A 1098 29.67 32.44 10.31
CA GLN A 1098 28.83 31.89 11.37
C GLN A 1098 27.90 32.99 11.89
N ALA A 1099 26.63 32.65 12.13
CA ALA A 1099 25.71 33.54 12.83
C ALA A 1099 26.19 33.68 14.29
N THR A 1100 26.45 34.91 14.72
CA THR A 1100 26.70 35.28 16.12
C THR A 1100 25.42 35.38 16.91
#